data_AF-A0AAU5AFD6-F1
#
_entry.id   AF-A0AAU5AFD6-F1
#
_cell.length_a   1.000
_cell.length_b   1.000
_cell.length_c   1.000
_cell.angle_alpha   90.00
_cell.angle_beta   90.00
_cell.angle_gamma   90.00
#
_symmetry.space_group_name_H-M   'P 1'
#
loop_
_entity.id
_entity.type
_entity.pdbx_description
1 polymer ?
#
loop_
_entity_poly.entity_id
_entity_poly.type
_entity_poly.pdbx_seq_one_letter_code
_entity_poly.pdbx_strand_id
1 'polypeptide(L)'
;MKLDVNGELHDVDDRHAKTPLLWVLRDVLGVRSVKFGCGGGFCAACTVLVDGKAVKACQQLAGRVQGKVVTAQAAAGAEADAVRDAWYRKNVVQCGYCQPGQICAATALLSADPEPDDLAIDKAMTGNLCRCGTYPRIRAAIHEAADTLKAGRRPAPVPTGDTGGEPVFDVTDPIGAYVTIDPDGTVHVASSQLEMGQGVHTALTTILAEELDVEPASVHVVTVTDTSGRYDNPILGGGLQSTGSSTSLIMFWQRYRQIAAVLRQRLKNAAALRWTVQAEEIEVSAGVLSHPDGHRATVGELAAEAALLPAPLDAQPKQADEYRQVGRDGGPRVDSPGKIWGTAAYTIDVEWPGVLTALVVHPPLFGATLASVEDDAAREMPGVVDVVTISNGVAVVAETFFDAVKGAAALVLEWDNTGAETRGTDQLREEHLQLAREGSGAAVAKSEGDVEAALAAAHTVVESVVDVPYLAHAPMEPHNAACRMREDGVLEVRAGTQSGDVARMVAADVTGLPDDRIEVQTALAGGGFGLRLGAAPSPVSEAVEITQALGFKHPVKVQSSRTEEFKSGQFRPMAAVRVRAGLDATGAITAWDHRVVAQAVAESLPVTGKALFQNGVDILQVVGAIDHPYAFGDQRVEMIHFPTAIPVATWRSIGMVQNVLAIETVLDEIAERLDRDPLELRRDLLVSSPRTLAVLNLAAERSDWFTPLPAGRARGVAVSSGFGTHSALVVEISTDARDQIHLDRIVLVADPGTVVNPDMVRAQLEGGALFGLSAALSGRITLKDGNVVQQNFDGYPIMRMAGTPDIDIHLVPSGDAPGGIGEVAVPTVAPALVNAIASLRGERIRSLPVSTSTKISPTGGIRTRIAHDPSARPAPQENPITAVDIVPTQDGPYKCSGPITIHDHDGREVDVPDGDVYLCRCGASANKPFCDGSHASVAFDGTLNN
;
A
#
# COMPACT_ATOMS: atom_id res chain seq x y z
N MET A 1 -37.88 4.59 -17.50
CA MET A 1 -37.97 3.60 -16.42
C MET A 1 -37.81 4.30 -15.07
N LYS A 2 -38.30 3.70 -13.97
CA LYS A 2 -38.18 4.27 -12.62
C LYS A 2 -37.25 3.42 -11.75
N LEU A 3 -36.30 4.06 -11.07
CA LEU A 3 -35.36 3.40 -10.15
C LEU A 3 -35.48 4.02 -8.76
N ASP A 4 -35.62 3.19 -7.74
CA ASP A 4 -35.52 3.63 -6.34
C ASP A 4 -34.05 3.50 -5.91
N VAL A 5 -33.39 4.64 -5.69
CA VAL A 5 -31.99 4.70 -5.28
C VAL A 5 -31.89 5.46 -3.97
N ASN A 6 -31.37 4.80 -2.94
CA ASN A 6 -31.25 5.33 -1.57
C ASN A 6 -32.59 5.84 -1.00
N GLY A 7 -33.74 5.27 -1.41
CA GLY A 7 -35.07 5.68 -0.96
C GLY A 7 -35.70 6.81 -1.79
N GLU A 8 -35.02 7.29 -2.83
CA GLU A 8 -35.53 8.31 -3.75
C GLU A 8 -35.86 7.69 -5.11
N LEU A 9 -37.03 8.03 -5.66
CA LEU A 9 -37.49 7.51 -6.94
C LEU A 9 -37.04 8.43 -8.08
N HIS A 10 -36.19 7.92 -8.96
CA HIS A 10 -35.66 8.64 -10.13
C HIS A 10 -36.30 8.16 -11.44
N ASP A 11 -36.67 9.10 -12.30
CA ASP A 11 -37.02 8.83 -13.69
C ASP A 11 -35.74 8.77 -14.54
N VAL A 12 -35.49 7.62 -15.17
CA VAL A 12 -34.33 7.38 -16.04
C VAL A 12 -34.82 7.03 -17.43
N ASP A 13 -34.19 7.61 -18.47
CA ASP A 13 -34.52 7.30 -19.87
C ASP A 13 -34.43 5.77 -20.15
N ASP A 14 -35.43 5.24 -20.86
CA ASP A 14 -35.53 3.82 -21.22
C ASP A 14 -34.36 3.34 -22.09
N ARG A 15 -33.64 4.24 -22.78
CA ARG A 15 -32.40 3.90 -23.51
C ARG A 15 -31.36 3.23 -22.60
N HIS A 16 -31.39 3.54 -21.30
CA HIS A 16 -30.47 3.00 -20.30
C HIS A 16 -30.94 1.67 -19.68
N ALA A 17 -32.09 1.11 -20.07
CA ALA A 17 -32.59 -0.15 -19.51
C ALA A 17 -31.62 -1.34 -19.70
N LYS A 18 -30.82 -1.31 -20.78
CA LYS A 18 -29.76 -2.30 -21.08
C LYS A 18 -28.35 -1.83 -20.68
N THR A 19 -28.23 -0.68 -20.03
CA THR A 19 -26.96 -0.20 -19.47
C THR A 19 -26.70 -0.89 -18.13
N PRO A 20 -25.46 -1.31 -17.83
CA PRO A 20 -25.10 -1.77 -16.50
C PRO A 20 -25.45 -0.73 -15.43
N LEU A 21 -26.01 -1.19 -14.32
CA LEU A 21 -26.48 -0.36 -13.21
C LEU A 21 -25.39 0.57 -12.69
N LEU A 22 -24.12 0.12 -12.70
CA LEU A 22 -22.97 0.95 -12.37
C LEU A 22 -22.98 2.31 -13.10
N TRP A 23 -23.16 2.29 -14.42
CA TRP A 23 -23.06 3.49 -15.24
C TRP A 23 -24.32 4.35 -15.14
N VAL A 24 -25.49 3.74 -14.93
CA VAL A 24 -26.71 4.50 -14.64
C VAL A 24 -26.58 5.23 -13.29
N LEU A 25 -26.11 4.55 -12.25
CA LEU A 25 -25.91 5.17 -10.94
C LEU A 25 -24.90 6.31 -11.02
N ARG A 26 -23.73 6.09 -11.64
CA ARG A 26 -22.65 7.08 -11.68
C ARG A 26 -22.87 8.21 -12.67
N ASP A 27 -23.09 7.88 -13.94
CA ASP A 27 -23.00 8.84 -15.04
C ASP A 27 -24.36 9.50 -15.34
N VAL A 28 -25.47 8.83 -15.01
CA VAL A 28 -26.83 9.36 -15.24
C VAL A 28 -27.43 9.98 -13.97
N LEU A 29 -27.27 9.32 -12.81
CA LEU A 29 -27.86 9.77 -11.55
C LEU A 29 -26.87 10.51 -10.62
N GLY A 30 -25.58 10.55 -10.94
CA GLY A 30 -24.58 11.24 -10.12
C GLY A 30 -24.21 10.54 -8.80
N VAL A 31 -24.61 9.28 -8.61
CA VAL A 31 -24.34 8.48 -7.40
C VAL A 31 -22.93 7.89 -7.46
N ARG A 32 -21.95 8.70 -7.08
CA ARG A 32 -20.51 8.44 -7.25
C ARG A 32 -19.84 7.64 -6.14
N SER A 33 -20.57 7.32 -5.07
CA SER A 33 -20.10 6.38 -4.03
C SER A 33 -19.86 4.97 -4.58
N VAL A 34 -20.58 4.58 -5.63
CA VAL A 34 -20.32 3.34 -6.39
C VAL A 34 -19.10 3.53 -7.28
N LYS A 35 -18.06 2.71 -7.12
CA LYS A 35 -16.78 2.89 -7.84
C LYS A 35 -16.58 1.92 -9.01
N PHE A 36 -15.95 2.37 -10.09
CA PHE A 36 -15.59 1.54 -11.24
C PHE A 36 -14.16 1.01 -11.11
N GLY A 37 -14.01 -0.32 -11.01
CA GLY A 37 -12.67 -0.94 -10.92
C GLY A 37 -12.31 -1.85 -12.10
N CYS A 38 -13.11 -2.89 -12.33
CA CYS A 38 -12.78 -3.94 -13.31
C CYS A 38 -13.78 -4.08 -14.46
N GLY A 39 -15.01 -3.59 -14.32
CA GLY A 39 -16.11 -3.78 -15.27
C GLY A 39 -16.65 -5.22 -15.39
N GLY A 40 -15.82 -6.24 -15.12
CA GLY A 40 -16.16 -7.66 -15.29
C GLY A 40 -16.68 -8.37 -14.03
N GLY A 41 -16.92 -7.66 -12.93
CA GLY A 41 -17.40 -8.27 -11.68
C GLY A 41 -16.34 -9.02 -10.87
N PHE A 42 -15.05 -8.87 -11.15
CA PHE A 42 -13.97 -9.54 -10.42
C PHE A 42 -13.53 -8.83 -9.13
N CYS A 43 -13.68 -7.49 -9.08
CA CYS A 43 -13.16 -6.67 -7.98
C CYS A 43 -14.19 -6.25 -6.93
N ALA A 44 -15.47 -6.22 -7.30
CA ALA A 44 -16.60 -5.82 -6.45
C ALA A 44 -16.53 -4.41 -5.83
N ALA A 45 -15.68 -3.50 -6.36
CA ALA A 45 -15.69 -2.07 -5.95
C ALA A 45 -17.03 -1.36 -6.23
N CYS A 46 -17.81 -1.90 -7.18
CA CYS A 46 -19.14 -1.40 -7.55
C CYS A 46 -20.29 -2.07 -6.78
N THR A 47 -20.02 -2.66 -5.62
CA THR A 47 -21.06 -3.39 -4.87
C THR A 47 -22.09 -2.42 -4.31
N VAL A 48 -23.36 -2.75 -4.52
CA VAL A 48 -24.53 -2.05 -3.99
C VAL A 48 -25.48 -3.08 -3.38
N LEU A 49 -26.44 -2.64 -2.57
CA LEU A 49 -27.52 -3.51 -2.11
C LEU A 49 -28.73 -3.37 -3.04
N VAL A 50 -29.29 -4.49 -3.48
CA VAL A 50 -30.57 -4.54 -4.18
C VAL A 50 -31.53 -5.37 -3.34
N ASP A 51 -32.57 -4.73 -2.80
CA ASP A 51 -33.45 -5.30 -1.77
C ASP A 51 -32.66 -5.93 -0.61
N GLY A 52 -31.65 -5.19 -0.11
CA GLY A 52 -30.76 -5.61 0.98
C GLY A 52 -29.68 -6.63 0.60
N LYS A 53 -29.66 -7.15 -0.63
CA LYS A 53 -28.65 -8.14 -1.07
C LYS A 53 -27.49 -7.49 -1.80
N ALA A 54 -26.26 -7.80 -1.39
CA ALA A 54 -25.06 -7.33 -2.08
C ALA A 54 -25.00 -7.86 -3.52
N VAL A 55 -24.92 -6.95 -4.49
CA VAL A 55 -24.78 -7.26 -5.92
C VAL A 55 -23.72 -6.37 -6.56
N LYS A 56 -23.06 -6.89 -7.59
CA LYS A 56 -22.05 -6.15 -8.37
C LYS A 56 -22.76 -5.32 -9.44
N ALA A 57 -22.86 -4.00 -9.27
CA ALA A 57 -23.62 -3.13 -10.17
C ALA A 57 -23.14 -3.18 -11.64
N CYS A 58 -21.86 -3.46 -11.91
CA CYS A 58 -21.35 -3.62 -13.28
C CYS A 58 -21.88 -4.87 -14.01
N GLN A 59 -22.48 -5.82 -13.29
CA GLN A 59 -23.03 -7.06 -13.83
C GLN A 59 -24.57 -7.12 -13.78
N GLN A 60 -25.21 -6.04 -13.32
CA GLN A 60 -26.67 -5.93 -13.28
C GLN A 60 -27.12 -4.93 -14.33
N LEU A 61 -28.15 -5.26 -15.12
CA LEU A 61 -28.75 -4.28 -16.03
C LEU A 61 -29.75 -3.41 -15.27
N ALA A 62 -29.75 -2.11 -15.52
CA ALA A 62 -30.62 -1.18 -14.80
C ALA A 62 -32.12 -1.53 -14.94
N GLY A 63 -32.58 -1.95 -16.13
CA GLY A 63 -33.97 -2.37 -16.33
C GLY A 63 -34.38 -3.61 -15.52
N ARG A 64 -33.45 -4.43 -15.05
CA ARG A 64 -33.73 -5.63 -14.21
C ARG A 64 -33.88 -5.31 -12.73
N VAL A 65 -33.54 -4.10 -12.30
CA VAL A 65 -33.69 -3.64 -10.92
C VAL A 65 -34.82 -2.64 -10.76
N GLN A 66 -35.60 -2.39 -11.81
CA GLN A 66 -36.82 -1.60 -11.72
C GLN A 66 -37.78 -2.18 -10.66
N GLY A 67 -38.32 -1.31 -9.81
CA GLY A 67 -39.20 -1.69 -8.71
C GLY A 67 -38.50 -2.31 -7.49
N LYS A 68 -37.17 -2.32 -7.45
CA LYS A 68 -36.36 -2.74 -6.32
C LYS A 68 -35.66 -1.54 -5.69
N VAL A 69 -35.36 -1.63 -4.39
CA VAL A 69 -34.60 -0.60 -3.67
C VAL A 69 -33.11 -0.84 -3.91
N VAL A 70 -32.42 0.16 -4.45
CA VAL A 70 -30.97 0.15 -4.67
C VAL A 70 -30.29 1.03 -3.62
N THR A 71 -29.36 0.48 -2.84
CA THR A 71 -28.57 1.24 -1.86
C THR A 71 -27.11 1.26 -2.28
N ALA A 72 -26.60 2.42 -2.69
CA ALA A 72 -25.28 2.59 -3.31
C ALA A 72 -24.13 2.85 -2.31
N GLN A 73 -24.51 3.26 -1.11
CA GLN A 73 -23.70 3.58 0.05
C GLN A 73 -24.63 3.17 1.17
N ALA A 74 -24.29 2.23 2.05
CA ALA A 74 -25.22 1.61 3.00
C ALA A 74 -25.89 2.66 3.91
N ALA A 75 -26.87 3.42 3.42
CA ALA A 75 -27.08 4.81 3.82
C ALA A 75 -27.75 4.95 5.19
N ALA A 76 -28.33 3.86 5.70
CA ALA A 76 -29.01 3.83 6.97
C ALA A 76 -29.16 2.39 7.47
N GLY A 77 -29.33 2.25 8.78
CA GLY A 77 -29.52 0.96 9.44
C GLY A 77 -28.42 0.69 10.47
N ALA A 78 -28.79 -0.02 11.54
CA ALA A 78 -27.90 -0.29 12.66
C ALA A 78 -26.62 -1.00 12.22
N GLU A 79 -26.73 -1.94 11.28
CA GLU A 79 -25.61 -2.71 10.75
C GLU A 79 -24.66 -1.82 9.93
N ALA A 80 -25.19 -0.91 9.11
CA ALA A 80 -24.38 0.01 8.34
C ALA A 80 -23.65 1.03 9.23
N ASP A 81 -24.32 1.53 10.27
CA ASP A 81 -23.72 2.41 11.27
C ASP A 81 -22.60 1.70 12.05
N ALA A 82 -22.83 0.46 12.48
CA ALA A 82 -21.83 -0.35 13.19
C ALA A 82 -20.61 -0.66 12.30
N VAL A 83 -20.84 -1.02 11.04
CA VAL A 83 -19.77 -1.26 10.06
C VAL A 83 -18.94 0.00 9.83
N ARG A 84 -19.57 1.16 9.61
CA ARG A 84 -18.83 2.42 9.38
C ARG A 84 -17.99 2.82 10.59
N ASP A 85 -18.57 2.76 11.78
CA ASP A 85 -17.88 3.08 13.03
C ASP A 85 -16.66 2.16 13.23
N ALA A 86 -16.83 0.84 13.06
CA ALA A 86 -15.72 -0.10 13.15
C ALA A 86 -14.66 0.13 12.04
N TRP A 87 -15.09 0.44 10.82
CA TRP A 87 -14.17 0.79 9.72
C TRP A 87 -13.30 2.00 10.05
N TYR A 88 -13.90 3.01 10.69
CA TYR A 88 -13.23 4.23 11.13
C TYR A 88 -12.26 3.93 12.28
N ARG A 89 -12.72 3.25 13.33
CA ARG A 89 -11.92 2.96 14.53
C ARG A 89 -10.78 1.96 14.30
N LYS A 90 -10.95 1.03 13.35
CA LYS A 90 -9.90 0.07 12.96
C LYS A 90 -8.99 0.58 11.83
N ASN A 91 -9.14 1.84 11.41
CA ASN A 91 -8.35 2.42 10.33
C ASN A 91 -8.27 1.49 9.11
N VAL A 92 -9.42 0.94 8.69
CA VAL A 92 -9.48 -0.03 7.58
C VAL A 92 -9.06 0.61 6.26
N VAL A 93 -9.29 1.92 6.14
CA VAL A 93 -9.12 2.67 4.90
C VAL A 93 -7.64 3.01 4.63
N GLN A 94 -7.17 2.67 3.43
CA GLN A 94 -5.98 3.28 2.80
C GLN A 94 -6.41 4.17 1.62
N CYS A 95 -6.30 3.72 0.37
CA CYS A 95 -6.68 4.53 -0.80
C CYS A 95 -8.18 4.88 -0.80
N GLY A 96 -9.02 4.05 -0.18
CA GLY A 96 -10.46 4.24 -0.04
C GLY A 96 -11.32 3.73 -1.20
N TYR A 97 -10.73 3.48 -2.36
CA TYR A 97 -11.51 3.28 -3.59
C TYR A 97 -12.43 2.04 -3.59
N CYS A 98 -12.00 0.94 -2.96
CA CYS A 98 -12.80 -0.28 -2.85
C CYS A 98 -13.74 -0.30 -1.63
N GLN A 99 -13.60 0.66 -0.72
CA GLN A 99 -14.19 0.61 0.61
C GLN A 99 -15.72 0.78 0.60
N PRO A 100 -16.33 1.66 -0.21
CA PRO A 100 -17.79 1.75 -0.30
C PRO A 100 -18.45 0.40 -0.64
N GLY A 101 -17.91 -0.32 -1.62
CA GLY A 101 -18.41 -1.65 -2.00
C GLY A 101 -18.20 -2.70 -0.90
N GLN A 102 -17.07 -2.64 -0.19
CA GLN A 102 -16.76 -3.54 0.94
C GLN A 102 -17.69 -3.29 2.13
N ILE A 103 -18.01 -2.02 2.44
CA ILE A 103 -18.96 -1.66 3.49
C ILE A 103 -20.35 -2.22 3.15
N CYS A 104 -20.83 -2.06 1.90
CA CYS A 104 -22.08 -2.69 1.46
C CYS A 104 -22.05 -4.22 1.64
N ALA A 105 -20.96 -4.88 1.27
CA ALA A 105 -20.81 -6.33 1.44
C ALA A 105 -20.82 -6.75 2.92
N ALA A 106 -20.12 -6.02 3.79
CA ALA A 106 -20.07 -6.27 5.23
C ALA A 106 -21.43 -6.03 5.90
N THR A 107 -22.15 -4.97 5.51
CA THR A 107 -23.52 -4.72 5.98
C THR A 107 -24.45 -5.87 5.59
N ALA A 108 -24.41 -6.31 4.33
CA ALA A 108 -25.22 -7.45 3.88
C ALA A 108 -24.88 -8.76 4.60
N LEU A 109 -23.60 -8.97 4.93
CA LEU A 109 -23.17 -10.10 5.75
C LEU A 109 -23.80 -10.03 7.15
N LEU A 110 -23.64 -8.92 7.86
CA LEU A 110 -24.12 -8.80 9.26
C LEU A 110 -25.65 -8.83 9.38
N SER A 111 -26.37 -8.36 8.36
CA SER A 111 -27.83 -8.52 8.33
C SER A 111 -28.26 -9.98 8.09
N ALA A 112 -27.42 -10.81 7.46
CA ALA A 112 -27.72 -12.23 7.20
C ALA A 112 -27.17 -13.16 8.29
N ASP A 113 -26.04 -12.81 8.89
CA ASP A 113 -25.32 -13.55 9.91
C ASP A 113 -24.76 -12.53 10.94
N PRO A 114 -25.45 -12.30 12.06
CA PRO A 114 -25.07 -11.29 13.05
C PRO A 114 -23.81 -11.63 13.86
N GLU A 115 -23.33 -12.88 13.83
CA GLU A 115 -22.15 -13.35 14.57
C GLU A 115 -21.22 -14.17 13.67
N PRO A 116 -20.74 -13.60 12.54
CA PRO A 116 -20.03 -14.37 11.54
C PRO A 116 -18.64 -14.75 12.05
N ASP A 117 -18.27 -16.01 11.90
CA ASP A 117 -16.89 -16.45 12.15
C ASP A 117 -15.94 -16.03 11.00
N ASP A 118 -14.64 -16.28 11.18
CA ASP A 118 -13.62 -15.96 10.19
C ASP A 118 -13.89 -16.60 8.82
N LEU A 119 -14.45 -17.80 8.78
CA LEU A 119 -14.74 -18.53 7.54
C LEU A 119 -15.93 -17.91 6.80
N ALA A 120 -16.98 -17.53 7.54
CA ALA A 120 -18.13 -16.82 7.01
C ALA A 120 -17.71 -15.45 6.44
N ILE A 121 -16.88 -14.70 7.17
CA ILE A 121 -16.32 -13.42 6.70
C ILE A 121 -15.49 -13.63 5.43
N ASP A 122 -14.53 -14.56 5.44
CA ASP A 122 -13.66 -14.81 4.29
C ASP A 122 -14.47 -15.22 3.06
N LYS A 123 -15.50 -16.06 3.22
CA LYS A 123 -16.41 -16.47 2.14
C LYS A 123 -17.20 -15.28 1.57
N ALA A 124 -17.74 -14.41 2.43
CA ALA A 124 -18.50 -13.25 2.00
C ALA A 124 -17.62 -12.19 1.33
N MET A 125 -16.39 -12.04 1.80
CA MET A 125 -15.51 -10.92 1.42
C MET A 125 -14.46 -11.27 0.36
N THR A 126 -14.17 -12.56 0.08
CA THR A 126 -13.14 -12.97 -0.91
C THR A 126 -13.38 -12.42 -2.34
N GLY A 127 -14.62 -12.09 -2.67
CA GLY A 127 -14.99 -11.43 -3.93
C GLY A 127 -14.65 -9.94 -3.99
N ASN A 128 -14.40 -9.30 -2.85
CA ASN A 128 -14.03 -7.89 -2.74
C ASN A 128 -12.51 -7.75 -2.75
N LEU A 129 -11.98 -7.20 -3.83
CA LEU A 129 -10.55 -7.01 -3.99
C LEU A 129 -10.09 -5.72 -3.30
N CYS A 130 -8.92 -5.77 -2.65
CA CYS A 130 -8.23 -4.64 -2.05
C CYS A 130 -6.74 -4.69 -2.42
N ARG A 131 -6.29 -3.83 -3.35
CA ARG A 131 -4.87 -3.80 -3.73
C ARG A 131 -3.96 -3.19 -2.64
N CYS A 132 -4.53 -2.38 -1.76
CA CYS A 132 -3.89 -1.87 -0.55
C CYS A 132 -3.70 -2.93 0.55
N GLY A 133 -4.33 -4.12 0.41
CA GLY A 133 -4.14 -5.24 1.34
C GLY A 133 -4.72 -5.03 2.74
N THR A 134 -5.84 -4.32 2.89
CA THR A 134 -6.43 -4.03 4.21
C THR A 134 -7.28 -5.17 4.78
N TYR A 135 -7.11 -6.41 4.28
CA TYR A 135 -7.95 -7.56 4.65
C TYR A 135 -7.93 -7.92 6.15
N PRO A 136 -6.78 -7.92 6.87
CA PRO A 136 -6.77 -8.17 8.31
C PRO A 136 -7.65 -7.16 9.08
N ARG A 137 -7.61 -5.90 8.66
CA ARG A 137 -8.39 -4.80 9.26
C ARG A 137 -9.87 -4.90 8.94
N ILE A 138 -10.23 -5.27 7.71
CA ILE A 138 -11.63 -5.56 7.32
C ILE A 138 -12.22 -6.65 8.22
N ARG A 139 -11.48 -7.74 8.44
CA ARG A 139 -11.94 -8.83 9.32
C ARG A 139 -12.17 -8.34 10.75
N ALA A 140 -11.19 -7.62 11.31
CA ALA A 140 -11.28 -7.08 12.66
C ALA A 140 -12.46 -6.10 12.81
N ALA A 141 -12.73 -5.27 11.80
CA ALA A 141 -13.84 -4.33 11.82
C ALA A 141 -15.21 -5.03 11.72
N ILE A 142 -15.33 -6.12 10.95
CA ILE A 142 -16.58 -6.90 10.89
C ILE A 142 -16.88 -7.55 12.25
N HIS A 143 -15.89 -8.16 12.89
CA HIS A 143 -16.05 -8.70 14.25
C HIS A 143 -16.47 -7.62 15.25
N GLU A 144 -15.82 -6.46 15.21
CA GLU A 144 -16.16 -5.36 16.12
C GLU A 144 -17.56 -4.77 15.87
N ALA A 145 -17.99 -4.70 14.60
CA ALA A 145 -19.34 -4.31 14.25
C ALA A 145 -20.36 -5.32 14.76
N ALA A 146 -20.11 -6.62 14.59
CA ALA A 146 -20.94 -7.70 15.15
C ALA A 146 -21.05 -7.59 16.69
N ASP A 147 -19.93 -7.40 17.39
CA ASP A 147 -19.89 -7.23 18.85
C ASP A 147 -20.68 -6.00 19.31
N THR A 148 -20.60 -4.91 18.54
CA THR A 148 -21.33 -3.66 18.83
C THR A 148 -22.83 -3.85 18.69
N LEU A 149 -23.29 -4.53 17.64
CA LEU A 149 -24.69 -4.88 17.41
C LEU A 149 -25.21 -5.82 18.50
N LYS A 150 -24.46 -6.88 18.81
CA LYS A 150 -24.79 -7.86 19.85
C LYS A 150 -24.94 -7.22 21.23
N ALA A 151 -24.05 -6.28 21.55
CA ALA A 151 -24.08 -5.56 22.82
C ALA A 151 -25.18 -4.48 22.88
N GLY A 152 -25.91 -4.23 21.78
CA GLY A 152 -26.88 -3.12 21.69
C GLY A 152 -26.23 -1.74 21.87
N ARG A 153 -24.91 -1.62 21.65
CA ARG A 153 -24.19 -0.35 21.77
C ARG A 153 -24.55 0.53 20.58
N ARG A 154 -24.76 1.82 20.84
CA ARG A 154 -24.95 2.81 19.77
C ARG A 154 -23.60 3.06 19.09
N PRO A 155 -23.46 2.82 17.77
CA PRO A 155 -22.24 3.16 17.04
C PRO A 155 -21.94 4.65 17.13
N ALA A 156 -20.66 5.03 17.22
CA ALA A 156 -20.28 6.43 17.16
C ALA A 156 -20.52 6.96 15.74
N PRO A 157 -21.07 8.19 15.58
CA PRO A 157 -21.22 8.77 14.25
C PRO A 157 -19.84 9.02 13.65
N VAL A 158 -19.59 8.47 12.47
CA VAL A 158 -18.41 8.83 11.67
C VAL A 158 -18.63 10.26 11.15
N PRO A 159 -17.66 11.18 11.32
CA PRO A 159 -17.78 12.53 10.78
C PRO A 159 -18.12 12.49 9.30
N THR A 160 -18.95 13.41 8.80
CA THR A 160 -19.26 13.47 7.36
C THR A 160 -18.12 14.08 6.54
N GLY A 161 -17.16 14.73 7.23
CA GLY A 161 -16.04 15.47 6.65
C GLY A 161 -16.54 16.79 6.06
N ASP A 162 -16.10 17.92 6.62
CA ASP A 162 -16.23 19.21 5.96
C ASP A 162 -14.84 19.61 5.46
N THR A 163 -14.74 19.93 4.18
CA THR A 163 -13.55 20.58 3.64
C THR A 163 -13.77 22.05 3.87
N GLY A 164 -13.09 22.65 4.84
CA GLY A 164 -13.09 24.09 5.05
C GLY A 164 -12.87 24.84 3.73
N GLY A 165 -13.27 26.12 3.67
CA GLY A 165 -13.13 26.94 2.47
C GLY A 165 -11.70 26.92 1.91
N GLU A 166 -11.53 27.20 0.61
CA GLU A 166 -10.20 27.24 -0.01
C GLU A 166 -9.32 28.27 0.71
N PRO A 167 -8.22 27.86 1.37
CA PRO A 167 -7.36 28.78 2.08
C PRO A 167 -6.53 29.60 1.10
N VAL A 168 -6.22 30.83 1.49
CA VAL A 168 -5.24 31.66 0.78
C VAL A 168 -3.92 31.59 1.53
N PHE A 169 -2.89 31.01 0.90
CA PHE A 169 -1.54 30.99 1.43
C PHE A 169 -0.80 32.28 1.04
N ASP A 170 -0.22 32.99 2.01
CA ASP A 170 0.61 34.16 1.73
C ASP A 170 2.00 33.71 1.29
N VAL A 171 2.19 33.66 -0.03
CA VAL A 171 3.45 33.23 -0.66
C VAL A 171 4.62 34.18 -0.42
N THR A 172 4.39 35.38 0.13
CA THR A 172 5.44 36.35 0.48
C THR A 172 5.98 36.13 1.89
N ASP A 173 5.22 35.46 2.76
CA ASP A 173 5.64 35.07 4.09
C ASP A 173 6.28 33.67 4.06
N PRO A 174 7.53 33.48 4.55
CA PRO A 174 8.19 32.17 4.57
C PRO A 174 7.41 31.09 5.32
N ILE A 175 6.49 31.45 6.21
CA ILE A 175 5.61 30.54 6.96
C ILE A 175 4.22 30.45 6.34
N GLY A 176 3.62 31.60 6.02
CA GLY A 176 2.30 31.73 5.41
C GLY A 176 2.13 31.02 4.07
N ALA A 177 3.24 30.74 3.37
CA ALA A 177 3.22 29.91 2.18
C ALA A 177 2.89 28.44 2.49
N TYR A 178 3.18 27.94 3.69
CA TYR A 178 3.00 26.52 4.04
C TYR A 178 1.84 26.26 4.97
N VAL A 179 1.50 27.24 5.83
CA VAL A 179 0.48 27.09 6.85
C VAL A 179 -0.26 28.40 7.07
N THR A 180 -1.58 28.33 7.20
CA THR A 180 -2.43 29.45 7.58
C THR A 180 -3.43 29.01 8.65
N ILE A 181 -3.94 29.95 9.43
CA ILE A 181 -4.93 29.70 10.49
C ILE A 181 -6.11 30.64 10.28
N ASP A 182 -7.30 30.06 10.15
CA ASP A 182 -8.54 30.80 10.05
C ASP A 182 -8.96 31.38 11.42
N PRO A 183 -9.82 32.42 11.44
CA PRO A 183 -10.29 33.01 12.70
C PRO A 183 -10.99 32.04 13.64
N ASP A 184 -11.55 30.93 13.14
CA ASP A 184 -12.18 29.89 13.95
C ASP A 184 -11.19 28.86 14.53
N GLY A 185 -9.90 29.00 14.21
CA GLY A 185 -8.83 28.12 14.66
C GLY A 185 -8.53 26.96 13.72
N THR A 186 -9.20 26.86 12.57
CA THR A 186 -8.88 25.88 11.53
C THR A 186 -7.49 26.15 10.95
N VAL A 187 -6.60 25.15 11.00
CA VAL A 187 -5.24 25.23 10.49
C VAL A 187 -5.19 24.57 9.11
N HIS A 188 -4.80 25.31 8.08
CA HIS A 188 -4.60 24.74 6.75
C HIS A 188 -3.11 24.55 6.49
N VAL A 189 -2.73 23.38 5.97
CA VAL A 189 -1.34 23.05 5.62
C VAL A 189 -1.23 22.66 4.15
N ALA A 190 -0.33 23.33 3.44
CA ALA A 190 0.01 23.04 2.06
C ALA A 190 0.75 21.69 1.95
N SER A 191 0.39 20.86 0.97
CA SER A 191 1.07 19.61 0.63
C SER A 191 1.27 19.48 -0.87
N SER A 192 2.47 19.10 -1.30
CA SER A 192 2.74 18.71 -2.69
C SER A 192 2.60 17.21 -2.95
N GLN A 193 2.14 16.44 -1.95
CA GLN A 193 2.07 14.98 -2.05
C GLN A 193 0.66 14.51 -2.38
N LEU A 194 0.57 13.52 -3.27
CA LEU A 194 -0.66 12.81 -3.59
C LEU A 194 -1.01 11.86 -2.44
N GLU A 195 -2.22 11.96 -1.86
CA GLU A 195 -2.74 10.91 -0.98
C GLU A 195 -3.38 9.79 -1.80
N MET A 196 -2.72 8.63 -1.84
CA MET A 196 -3.18 7.42 -2.56
C MET A 196 -3.30 6.19 -1.65
N GLY A 197 -3.31 6.40 -0.33
CA GLY A 197 -3.46 5.38 0.69
C GLY A 197 -2.29 5.29 1.67
N GLN A 198 -1.15 5.89 1.36
CA GLN A 198 0.05 5.85 2.18
C GLN A 198 -0.03 6.69 3.46
N GLY A 199 -1.01 7.61 3.55
CA GLY A 199 -1.29 8.32 4.79
C GLY A 199 -0.42 9.53 5.06
N VAL A 200 0.13 10.13 3.99
CA VAL A 200 0.99 11.31 4.10
C VAL A 200 0.22 12.51 4.67
N HIS A 201 -1.07 12.64 4.36
CA HIS A 201 -1.88 13.73 4.92
C HIS A 201 -2.08 13.58 6.43
N THR A 202 -2.33 12.37 6.92
CA THR A 202 -2.47 12.16 8.38
C THR A 202 -1.15 12.40 9.10
N ALA A 203 -0.03 11.91 8.55
CA ALA A 203 1.28 12.14 9.14
C ALA A 203 1.65 13.62 9.19
N LEU A 204 1.35 14.37 8.12
CA LEU A 204 1.52 15.81 8.09
C LEU A 204 0.65 16.50 9.14
N THR A 205 -0.64 16.15 9.23
CA THR A 205 -1.54 16.64 10.28
C THR A 205 -0.98 16.36 11.68
N THR A 206 -0.53 15.14 11.97
CA THR A 206 0.04 14.80 13.29
C THR A 206 1.29 15.62 13.60
N ILE A 207 2.18 15.83 12.63
CA ILE A 207 3.38 16.67 12.81
C ILE A 207 3.00 18.12 13.14
N LEU A 208 2.09 18.72 12.37
CA LEU A 208 1.65 20.11 12.59
C LEU A 208 0.91 20.25 13.91
N ALA A 209 0.01 19.32 14.22
CA ALA A 209 -0.79 19.34 15.43
C ALA A 209 0.06 19.17 16.70
N GLU A 210 1.03 18.24 16.67
CA GLU A 210 2.02 18.08 17.73
C GLU A 210 2.77 19.39 17.99
N GLU A 211 3.34 19.97 16.95
CA GLU A 211 4.19 21.14 17.09
C GLU A 211 3.38 22.39 17.45
N LEU A 212 2.20 22.62 16.89
CA LEU A 212 1.37 23.78 17.25
C LEU A 212 0.61 23.60 18.58
N ASP A 213 0.60 22.38 19.14
CA ASP A 213 -0.22 21.99 20.29
C ASP A 213 -1.72 22.26 20.05
N VAL A 214 -2.21 21.86 18.87
CA VAL A 214 -3.63 21.92 18.46
C VAL A 214 -4.21 20.50 18.32
N GLU A 215 -5.53 20.39 18.31
CA GLU A 215 -6.20 19.12 18.03
C GLU A 215 -5.99 18.70 16.56
N PRO A 216 -5.64 17.43 16.27
CA PRO A 216 -5.46 16.95 14.89
C PRO A 216 -6.64 17.25 13.97
N ALA A 217 -7.86 17.20 14.51
CA ALA A 217 -9.09 17.45 13.76
C ALA A 217 -9.22 18.90 13.28
N SER A 218 -8.45 19.84 13.83
CA SER A 218 -8.41 21.23 13.37
C SER A 218 -7.45 21.45 12.18
N VAL A 219 -6.67 20.45 11.79
CA VAL A 219 -5.67 20.57 10.72
C VAL A 219 -6.18 19.97 9.41
N HIS A 220 -6.28 20.80 8.38
CA HIS A 220 -6.70 20.44 7.04
C HIS A 220 -5.54 20.49 6.05
N VAL A 221 -5.26 19.37 5.39
CA VAL A 221 -4.22 19.30 4.37
C VAL A 221 -4.80 19.69 3.01
N VAL A 222 -4.18 20.67 2.36
CA VAL A 222 -4.57 21.17 1.04
C VAL A 222 -3.46 20.90 0.05
N THR A 223 -3.81 20.27 -1.07
CA THR A 223 -2.84 20.01 -2.13
C THR A 223 -2.58 21.28 -2.93
N VAL A 224 -1.32 21.67 -3.07
CA VAL A 224 -0.95 22.91 -3.76
C VAL A 224 -0.73 22.71 -5.26
N THR A 225 -0.93 23.79 -6.02
CA THR A 225 -0.71 23.88 -7.48
C THR A 225 0.45 24.82 -7.85
N ASP A 226 1.13 25.39 -6.85
CA ASP A 226 2.27 26.29 -6.97
C ASP A 226 3.41 25.67 -7.80
N THR A 227 4.14 26.47 -8.56
CA THR A 227 5.30 26.04 -9.38
C THR A 227 6.58 26.80 -9.12
N SER A 228 6.64 27.53 -8.02
CA SER A 228 7.81 28.34 -7.68
C SER A 228 9.03 27.51 -7.29
N GLY A 229 8.90 26.19 -7.22
CA GLY A 229 9.87 25.25 -6.67
C GLY A 229 9.82 25.13 -5.14
N ARG A 230 8.96 25.90 -4.47
CA ARG A 230 8.87 25.96 -3.00
C ARG A 230 8.57 24.60 -2.36
N TYR A 231 7.74 23.80 -2.99
CA TYR A 231 7.30 22.51 -2.45
C TYR A 231 8.02 21.31 -3.06
N ASP A 232 9.10 21.55 -3.81
CA ASP A 232 9.87 20.52 -4.49
C ASP A 232 10.45 19.51 -3.49
N ASN A 233 10.64 18.30 -4.00
CA ASN A 233 11.20 17.20 -3.25
C ASN A 233 12.73 17.24 -3.29
N PRO A 234 13.41 17.64 -2.19
CA PRO A 234 14.86 17.83 -2.18
C PRO A 234 15.60 16.50 -2.28
N ILE A 235 14.97 15.38 -1.88
CA ILE A 235 15.57 14.04 -1.94
C ILE A 235 15.58 13.52 -3.38
N LEU A 236 14.64 13.98 -4.21
CA LEU A 236 14.55 13.62 -5.63
C LEU A 236 15.22 14.65 -6.55
N GLY A 237 16.21 15.41 -6.04
CA GLY A 237 16.99 16.38 -6.81
C GLY A 237 16.45 17.82 -6.75
N GLY A 238 15.37 18.09 -6.02
CA GLY A 238 14.94 19.44 -5.66
C GLY A 238 14.39 20.30 -6.80
N GLY A 239 13.91 19.68 -7.88
CA GLY A 239 13.35 20.39 -9.04
C GLY A 239 11.94 19.97 -9.44
N LEU A 240 11.26 19.14 -8.63
CA LEU A 240 9.89 18.69 -8.90
C LEU A 240 9.13 18.39 -7.60
N GLN A 241 7.83 18.68 -7.63
CA GLN A 241 6.83 18.14 -6.73
C GLN A 241 6.50 16.71 -7.13
N SER A 242 6.86 15.77 -6.26
CA SER A 242 6.71 14.35 -6.55
C SER A 242 6.54 13.50 -5.29
N THR A 243 5.65 12.52 -5.38
CA THR A 243 5.38 11.47 -4.40
C THR A 243 5.95 10.15 -4.91
N GLY A 244 7.13 9.75 -4.44
CA GLY A 244 7.80 8.53 -4.90
C GLY A 244 8.97 8.14 -4.00
N SER A 245 9.58 6.97 -4.25
CA SER A 245 10.78 6.47 -3.57
C SER A 245 10.73 6.48 -2.03
N SER A 246 9.51 6.40 -1.47
CA SER A 246 9.23 6.48 -0.03
C SER A 246 9.80 7.73 0.67
N THR A 247 9.93 8.86 -0.02
CA THR A 247 10.63 10.06 0.51
C THR A 247 9.76 11.03 1.29
N SER A 248 8.42 10.93 1.23
CA SER A 248 7.50 11.98 1.71
C SER A 248 7.75 12.37 3.17
N LEU A 249 7.82 11.39 4.07
CA LEU A 249 8.09 11.65 5.49
C LEU A 249 9.51 12.14 5.73
N ILE A 250 10.50 11.58 5.02
CA ILE A 250 11.91 11.99 5.13
C ILE A 250 12.07 13.48 4.81
N MET A 251 11.40 13.95 3.75
CA MET A 251 11.38 15.36 3.36
C MET A 251 10.58 16.22 4.35
N PHE A 252 9.38 15.78 4.72
CA PHE A 252 8.43 16.60 5.47
C PHE A 252 8.76 16.74 6.95
N TRP A 253 9.41 15.74 7.53
CA TRP A 253 9.68 15.67 8.96
C TRP A 253 10.31 16.96 9.50
N GLN A 254 11.48 17.36 9.01
CA GLN A 254 12.13 18.58 9.52
C GLN A 254 11.47 19.86 9.00
N ARG A 255 11.04 19.86 7.72
CA ARG A 255 10.46 21.03 7.07
C ARG A 255 9.26 21.55 7.85
N TYR A 256 8.26 20.71 8.09
CA TYR A 256 7.01 21.14 8.70
C TYR A 256 7.10 21.30 10.22
N ARG A 257 8.00 20.56 10.88
CA ARG A 257 8.30 20.80 12.29
C ARG A 257 8.89 22.18 12.53
N GLN A 258 9.84 22.58 11.68
CA GLN A 258 10.41 23.92 11.74
C GLN A 258 9.36 24.99 11.47
N ILE A 259 8.55 24.84 10.42
CA ILE A 259 7.46 25.77 10.09
C ILE A 259 6.48 25.94 11.26
N ALA A 260 6.06 24.83 11.87
CA ALA A 260 5.16 24.85 13.02
C ALA A 260 5.79 25.48 14.27
N ALA A 261 7.06 25.20 14.55
CA ALA A 261 7.77 25.80 15.68
C ALA A 261 7.86 27.33 15.55
N VAL A 262 8.18 27.81 14.35
CA VAL A 262 8.22 29.25 14.03
C VAL A 262 6.83 29.87 14.18
N LEU A 263 5.79 29.22 13.67
CA LEU A 263 4.40 29.71 13.81
C LEU A 263 3.94 29.73 15.27
N ARG A 264 4.21 28.68 16.05
CA ARG A 264 3.93 28.61 17.50
C ARG A 264 4.58 29.78 18.23
N GLN A 265 5.86 30.04 17.98
CA GLN A 265 6.56 31.15 18.61
C GLN A 265 6.01 32.51 18.15
N ARG A 266 5.61 32.65 16.88
CA ARG A 266 4.99 33.87 16.36
C ARG A 266 3.64 34.16 17.03
N LEU A 267 2.82 33.13 17.27
CA LEU A 267 1.57 33.22 18.03
C LEU A 267 1.84 33.63 19.50
N LYS A 268 2.84 33.04 20.14
CA LYS A 268 3.27 33.45 21.49
C LYS A 268 3.72 34.91 21.54
N ASN A 269 4.45 35.38 20.53
CA ASN A 269 4.88 36.78 20.45
C ASN A 269 3.68 37.73 20.27
N ALA A 270 2.68 37.36 19.47
CA ALA A 270 1.44 38.13 19.33
C ALA A 270 0.67 38.21 20.65
N ALA A 271 0.52 37.08 21.34
CA ALA A 271 -0.10 37.06 22.66
C ALA A 271 0.68 37.89 23.70
N ALA A 272 2.01 37.79 23.70
CA ALA A 272 2.89 38.57 24.58
C ALA A 272 2.73 40.08 24.37
N LEU A 273 2.67 40.53 23.13
CA LEU A 273 2.40 41.94 22.79
C LEU A 273 0.99 42.36 23.22
N ARG A 274 -0.02 41.53 22.96
CA ARG A 274 -1.42 41.81 23.31
C ARG A 274 -1.63 41.90 24.82
N TRP A 275 -0.99 41.03 25.59
CA TRP A 275 -1.14 40.95 27.05
C TRP A 275 -0.08 41.74 27.82
N THR A 276 0.93 42.28 27.14
CA THR A 276 2.08 42.98 27.77
C THR A 276 2.82 42.09 28.78
N VAL A 277 3.12 40.85 28.39
CA VAL A 277 3.84 39.84 29.19
C VAL A 277 5.03 39.25 28.42
N GLN A 278 5.84 38.41 29.05
CA GLN A 278 6.94 37.73 28.36
C GLN A 278 6.44 36.52 27.57
N ALA A 279 6.93 36.34 26.34
CA ALA A 279 6.52 35.21 25.49
C ALA A 279 6.89 33.85 26.11
N GLU A 280 7.98 33.79 26.88
CA GLU A 280 8.43 32.57 27.56
C GLU A 280 7.44 32.08 28.63
N GLU A 281 6.64 32.98 29.21
CA GLU A 281 5.63 32.69 30.24
C GLU A 281 4.30 32.20 29.64
N ILE A 282 4.15 32.21 28.31
CA ILE A 282 2.93 31.80 27.62
C ILE A 282 3.02 30.31 27.26
N GLU A 283 2.06 29.55 27.74
CA GLU A 283 1.86 28.15 27.40
C GLU A 283 0.86 28.01 26.25
N VAL A 284 1.06 27.01 25.39
CA VAL A 284 0.12 26.63 24.32
C VAL A 284 -0.35 25.22 24.61
N SER A 285 -1.66 24.99 24.63
CA SER A 285 -2.23 23.67 24.85
C SER A 285 -3.61 23.59 24.21
N ALA A 286 -3.84 22.54 23.41
CA ALA A 286 -5.10 22.30 22.70
C ALA A 286 -5.63 23.54 21.93
N GLY A 287 -4.74 24.26 21.26
CA GLY A 287 -5.04 25.46 20.47
C GLY A 287 -5.37 26.71 21.29
N VAL A 288 -5.13 26.70 22.59
CA VAL A 288 -5.30 27.84 23.48
C VAL A 288 -3.94 28.28 24.01
N LEU A 289 -3.63 29.56 23.83
CA LEU A 289 -2.53 30.23 24.50
C LEU A 289 -3.02 30.75 25.86
N SER A 290 -2.24 30.54 26.91
CA SER A 290 -2.56 30.99 28.26
C SER A 290 -1.34 31.51 29.01
N HIS A 291 -1.57 32.48 29.88
CA HIS A 291 -0.56 33.04 30.78
C HIS A 291 -1.01 32.89 32.26
N PRO A 292 -0.08 32.73 33.23
CA PRO A 292 -0.41 32.51 34.64
C PRO A 292 -1.27 33.58 35.32
N ASP A 293 -1.30 34.81 34.79
CA ASP A 293 -2.15 35.90 35.30
C ASP A 293 -3.62 35.80 34.87
N GLY A 294 -3.98 34.79 34.09
CA GLY A 294 -5.35 34.50 33.66
C GLY A 294 -5.68 34.92 32.22
N HIS A 295 -4.77 35.57 31.48
CA HIS A 295 -5.00 35.84 30.06
C HIS A 295 -5.08 34.55 29.24
N ARG A 296 -6.01 34.52 28.28
CA ARG A 296 -6.23 33.40 27.35
C ARG A 296 -6.68 33.91 25.99
N ALA A 297 -6.24 33.25 24.93
CA ALA A 297 -6.76 33.42 23.57
C ALA A 297 -6.51 32.14 22.76
N THR A 298 -7.36 31.87 21.78
CA THR A 298 -7.16 30.77 20.83
C THR A 298 -6.12 31.13 19.77
N VAL A 299 -5.59 30.12 19.07
CA VAL A 299 -4.71 30.34 17.91
C VAL A 299 -5.40 31.16 16.81
N GLY A 300 -6.70 30.95 16.58
CA GLY A 300 -7.49 31.71 15.59
C GLY A 300 -7.65 33.18 15.96
N GLU A 301 -7.92 33.49 17.24
CA GLU A 301 -8.02 34.86 17.74
C GLU A 301 -6.71 35.66 17.64
N LEU A 302 -5.56 34.99 17.55
CA LEU A 302 -4.24 35.60 17.43
C LEU A 302 -3.66 35.55 16.03
N ALA A 303 -4.24 34.77 15.11
CA ALA A 303 -3.67 34.48 13.79
C ALA A 303 -3.35 35.75 12.98
N ALA A 304 -4.30 36.70 12.92
CA ALA A 304 -4.13 37.95 12.17
C ALA A 304 -3.04 38.85 12.75
N GLU A 305 -2.89 38.92 14.07
CA GLU A 305 -1.82 39.68 14.72
C GLU A 305 -0.47 38.99 14.52
N ALA A 306 -0.42 37.67 14.67
CA ALA A 306 0.79 36.89 14.46
C ALA A 306 1.32 37.04 13.03
N ALA A 307 0.44 37.08 12.02
CA ALA A 307 0.84 37.27 10.62
C ALA A 307 1.57 38.59 10.35
N LEU A 308 1.38 39.62 11.18
CA LEU A 308 2.06 40.92 11.05
C LEU A 308 3.44 40.96 11.70
N LEU A 309 3.81 39.93 12.47
CA LEU A 309 5.08 39.87 13.19
C LEU A 309 6.14 39.15 12.35
N PRO A 310 7.44 39.51 12.53
CA PRO A 310 8.52 38.79 11.88
C PRO A 310 8.54 37.32 12.31
N ALA A 311 8.87 36.42 11.38
CA ALA A 311 9.03 35.00 11.64
C ALA A 311 10.29 34.75 12.50
N PRO A 312 10.17 34.17 13.72
CA PRO A 312 11.32 33.82 14.55
C PRO A 312 12.00 32.56 14.01
N LEU A 313 12.85 32.71 12.99
CA LEU A 313 13.45 31.59 12.24
C LEU A 313 14.37 30.69 13.08
N ASP A 314 14.80 31.14 14.25
CA ASP A 314 15.59 30.40 15.24
C ASP A 314 14.75 29.58 16.23
N ALA A 315 13.41 29.66 16.16
CA ALA A 315 12.51 28.84 16.97
C ALA A 315 12.78 27.33 16.75
N GLN A 316 12.85 26.57 17.83
CA GLN A 316 13.19 25.16 17.78
C GLN A 316 11.94 24.26 17.82
N PRO A 317 11.89 23.19 17.02
CA PRO A 317 10.90 22.12 17.17
C PRO A 317 10.92 21.48 18.56
N LYS A 318 9.78 20.92 18.97
CA LYS A 318 9.64 20.17 20.23
C LYS A 318 10.65 19.01 20.32
N GLN A 319 11.16 18.69 21.50
CA GLN A 319 11.95 17.48 21.71
C GLN A 319 11.04 16.25 21.83
N ALA A 320 11.61 15.06 21.67
CA ALA A 320 10.84 13.82 21.62
C ALA A 320 10.09 13.51 22.92
N ASP A 321 10.60 13.96 24.07
CA ASP A 321 9.96 13.85 25.38
C ASP A 321 8.79 14.83 25.57
N GLU A 322 8.65 15.84 24.70
CA GLU A 322 7.51 16.74 24.67
C GLU A 322 6.34 16.22 23.81
N TYR A 323 6.55 15.13 23.06
CA TYR A 323 5.54 14.62 22.12
C TYR A 323 4.31 14.02 22.81
N ARG A 324 3.14 14.50 22.39
CA ARG A 324 1.81 14.05 22.86
C ARG A 324 1.08 13.19 21.85
N GLN A 325 1.29 13.41 20.56
CA GLN A 325 0.60 12.81 19.42
C GLN A 325 1.53 11.94 18.56
N VAL A 326 2.76 12.40 18.28
CA VAL A 326 3.77 11.65 17.54
C VAL A 326 4.10 10.35 18.28
N GLY A 327 4.07 9.23 17.57
CA GLY A 327 4.35 7.91 18.14
C GLY A 327 3.20 7.30 18.95
N ARG A 328 2.02 7.93 18.97
CA ARG A 328 0.83 7.37 19.64
C ARG A 328 -0.03 6.54 18.70
N ASP A 329 -0.56 5.44 19.22
CA ASP A 329 -1.53 4.59 18.55
C ASP A 329 -2.97 5.11 18.65
N GLY A 330 -3.84 4.62 17.77
CA GLY A 330 -5.29 4.79 17.87
C GLY A 330 -5.87 6.07 17.26
N GLY A 331 -5.04 6.97 16.74
CA GLY A 331 -5.51 8.13 15.98
C GLY A 331 -6.17 7.72 14.66
N PRO A 332 -7.39 8.20 14.34
CA PRO A 332 -8.03 7.90 13.07
C PRO A 332 -7.35 8.66 11.93
N ARG A 333 -7.36 8.07 10.74
CA ARG A 333 -6.90 8.75 9.52
C ARG A 333 -7.79 9.92 9.15
N VAL A 334 -7.18 11.08 8.88
CA VAL A 334 -7.90 12.34 8.57
C VAL A 334 -8.70 12.27 7.27
N ASP A 335 -8.26 11.44 6.33
CA ASP A 335 -8.88 11.24 5.01
C ASP A 335 -9.90 10.09 4.97
N SER A 336 -10.04 9.35 6.07
CA SER A 336 -10.94 8.18 6.13
C SER A 336 -12.44 8.51 6.08
N PRO A 337 -12.97 9.61 6.67
CA PRO A 337 -14.42 9.82 6.71
C PRO A 337 -15.05 9.89 5.32
N GLY A 338 -14.51 10.74 4.43
CA GLY A 338 -15.01 10.85 3.06
C GLY A 338 -14.87 9.54 2.26
N LYS A 339 -13.85 8.72 2.56
CA LYS A 339 -13.65 7.42 1.91
C LYS A 339 -14.63 6.35 2.40
N ILE A 340 -15.01 6.38 3.68
CA ILE A 340 -16.03 5.52 4.29
C ILE A 340 -17.42 5.88 3.76
N TRP A 341 -17.73 7.18 3.70
CA TRP A 341 -18.97 7.66 3.11
C TRP A 341 -18.94 7.58 1.57
N GLY A 342 -17.81 7.34 0.92
CA GLY A 342 -17.73 7.34 -0.55
C GLY A 342 -17.96 8.73 -1.17
N THR A 343 -17.86 9.80 -0.38
CA THR A 343 -17.89 11.21 -0.80
C THR A 343 -16.51 11.73 -1.19
N ALA A 344 -15.44 10.98 -0.89
CA ALA A 344 -14.09 11.27 -1.36
C ALA A 344 -14.07 11.36 -2.90
N ALA A 345 -13.63 12.49 -3.42
CA ALA A 345 -13.57 12.79 -4.83
C ALA A 345 -12.27 12.24 -5.46
N TYR A 346 -12.44 11.27 -6.37
CA TYR A 346 -11.37 10.82 -7.26
C TYR A 346 -11.52 11.49 -8.63
N THR A 347 -10.53 11.34 -9.51
CA THR A 347 -10.57 11.97 -10.84
C THR A 347 -11.77 11.51 -11.67
N ILE A 348 -12.17 10.23 -11.56
CA ILE A 348 -13.38 9.72 -12.23
C ILE A 348 -14.67 10.41 -11.77
N ASP A 349 -14.64 11.05 -10.60
CA ASP A 349 -15.80 11.71 -9.98
C ASP A 349 -15.90 13.20 -10.34
N VAL A 350 -14.97 13.76 -11.12
CA VAL A 350 -14.99 15.17 -11.57
C VAL A 350 -16.32 15.53 -12.27
N GLU A 351 -16.86 16.68 -11.87
CA GLU A 351 -18.05 17.31 -12.45
C GLU A 351 -17.72 18.69 -12.98
N TRP A 352 -17.98 18.89 -14.27
CA TRP A 352 -17.99 20.20 -14.90
C TRP A 352 -19.22 20.31 -15.81
N PRO A 353 -19.79 21.51 -15.98
CA PRO A 353 -20.89 21.70 -16.94
C PRO A 353 -20.49 21.19 -18.34
N GLY A 354 -21.30 20.28 -18.89
CA GLY A 354 -21.09 19.72 -20.23
C GLY A 354 -19.89 18.79 -20.38
N VAL A 355 -19.34 18.25 -19.28
CA VAL A 355 -18.23 17.27 -19.35
C VAL A 355 -18.63 16.02 -20.12
N LEU A 356 -17.76 15.61 -21.04
CA LEU A 356 -17.88 14.35 -21.79
C LEU A 356 -16.89 13.32 -21.25
N THR A 357 -17.18 12.04 -21.50
CA THR A 357 -16.27 10.94 -21.14
C THR A 357 -15.63 10.36 -22.39
N ALA A 358 -14.33 10.06 -22.32
CA ALA A 358 -13.59 9.42 -23.39
C ALA A 358 -12.99 8.07 -22.97
N LEU A 359 -13.02 7.10 -23.90
CA LEU A 359 -12.27 5.85 -23.84
C LEU A 359 -11.32 5.78 -25.03
N VAL A 360 -10.03 5.55 -24.77
CA VAL A 360 -9.00 5.38 -25.81
C VAL A 360 -8.83 3.89 -26.12
N VAL A 361 -8.83 3.54 -27.41
CA VAL A 361 -8.44 2.23 -27.91
C VAL A 361 -6.99 2.31 -28.41
N HIS A 362 -6.10 1.61 -27.73
CA HIS A 362 -4.67 1.58 -28.03
C HIS A 362 -4.31 0.53 -29.10
N PRO A 363 -3.12 0.61 -29.71
CA PRO A 363 -2.58 -0.49 -30.51
C PRO A 363 -2.53 -1.81 -29.73
N PRO A 364 -2.74 -2.97 -30.38
CA PRO A 364 -2.69 -4.28 -29.72
C PRO A 364 -1.26 -4.72 -29.38
N LEU A 365 -0.27 -4.27 -30.15
CA LEU A 365 1.15 -4.58 -29.95
C LEU A 365 1.92 -3.32 -29.56
N PHE A 366 2.92 -3.47 -28.69
CA PHE A 366 3.77 -2.36 -28.28
C PHE A 366 4.66 -1.90 -29.44
N GLY A 367 4.64 -0.60 -29.75
CA GLY A 367 5.36 -0.02 -30.89
C GLY A 367 4.59 -0.06 -32.22
N ALA A 368 3.39 -0.65 -32.26
CA ALA A 368 2.50 -0.55 -33.41
C ALA A 368 1.92 0.87 -33.53
N THR A 369 1.61 1.28 -34.75
CA THR A 369 1.00 2.58 -35.06
C THR A 369 -0.30 2.41 -35.81
N LEU A 370 -1.16 3.43 -35.79
CA LEU A 370 -2.45 3.38 -36.47
C LEU A 370 -2.27 3.50 -37.99
N ALA A 371 -2.82 2.54 -38.75
CA ALA A 371 -2.78 2.55 -40.20
C ALA A 371 -4.06 3.16 -40.80
N SER A 372 -5.23 2.74 -40.31
CA SER A 372 -6.53 3.24 -40.78
C SER A 372 -7.61 3.14 -39.69
N VAL A 373 -8.66 3.96 -39.81
CA VAL A 373 -9.83 4.01 -38.93
C VAL A 373 -11.09 4.05 -39.78
N GLU A 374 -12.03 3.15 -39.51
CA GLU A 374 -13.43 3.28 -39.92
C GLU A 374 -14.28 3.48 -38.66
N ASP A 375 -14.90 4.66 -38.53
CA ASP A 375 -15.62 5.09 -37.33
C ASP A 375 -17.09 5.45 -37.55
N ASP A 376 -17.61 5.34 -38.78
CA ASP A 376 -19.01 5.67 -39.12
C ASP A 376 -20.01 4.96 -38.18
N ALA A 377 -19.84 3.65 -37.98
CA ALA A 377 -20.70 2.86 -37.10
C ALA A 377 -20.61 3.32 -35.64
N ALA A 378 -19.44 3.76 -35.18
CA ALA A 378 -19.27 4.28 -33.82
C ALA A 378 -19.95 5.64 -33.64
N ARG A 379 -19.85 6.53 -34.65
CA ARG A 379 -20.48 7.86 -34.64
C ARG A 379 -22.00 7.81 -34.66
N GLU A 380 -22.58 6.77 -35.26
CA GLU A 380 -24.03 6.55 -35.26
C GLU A 380 -24.58 6.01 -33.93
N MET A 381 -23.70 5.57 -33.01
CA MET A 381 -24.15 5.02 -31.72
C MET A 381 -24.76 6.09 -30.82
N PRO A 382 -25.94 5.84 -30.22
CA PRO A 382 -26.56 6.79 -29.29
C PRO A 382 -25.63 7.15 -28.13
N GLY A 383 -25.45 8.46 -27.91
CA GLY A 383 -24.61 9.04 -26.87
C GLY A 383 -23.15 9.24 -27.26
N VAL A 384 -22.69 8.72 -28.41
CA VAL A 384 -21.38 9.06 -28.96
C VAL A 384 -21.44 10.47 -29.55
N VAL A 385 -20.48 11.30 -29.17
CA VAL A 385 -20.37 12.71 -29.60
C VAL A 385 -19.33 12.84 -30.71
N ASP A 386 -18.17 12.21 -30.55
CA ASP A 386 -17.10 12.27 -31.53
C ASP A 386 -16.18 11.05 -31.44
N VAL A 387 -15.39 10.83 -32.48
CA VAL A 387 -14.27 9.90 -32.52
C VAL A 387 -13.05 10.68 -32.98
N VAL A 388 -11.99 10.68 -32.19
CA VAL A 388 -10.77 11.44 -32.49
C VAL A 388 -9.55 10.53 -32.49
N THR A 389 -8.69 10.70 -33.49
CA THR A 389 -7.37 10.06 -33.50
C THR A 389 -6.40 10.91 -32.71
N ILE A 390 -5.64 10.28 -31.81
CA ILE A 390 -4.61 10.90 -30.97
C ILE A 390 -3.27 10.17 -31.15
N SER A 391 -2.22 10.68 -30.51
CA SER A 391 -0.84 10.21 -30.69
C SER A 391 -0.65 8.71 -30.39
N ASN A 392 -1.41 8.17 -29.45
CA ASN A 392 -1.28 6.80 -28.95
C ASN A 392 -2.52 5.92 -29.16
N GLY A 393 -3.51 6.35 -29.96
CA GLY A 393 -4.71 5.55 -30.20
C GLY A 393 -5.88 6.31 -30.82
N VAL A 394 -7.07 5.71 -30.72
CA VAL A 394 -8.33 6.32 -31.17
C VAL A 394 -9.27 6.46 -29.99
N ALA A 395 -9.70 7.67 -29.70
CA ALA A 395 -10.59 7.98 -28.60
C ALA A 395 -12.05 8.08 -29.08
N VAL A 396 -12.95 7.40 -28.37
CA VAL A 396 -14.40 7.59 -28.52
C VAL A 396 -14.87 8.49 -27.39
N VAL A 397 -15.45 9.64 -27.76
CA VAL A 397 -15.96 10.67 -26.84
C VAL A 397 -17.48 10.57 -26.79
N ALA A 398 -18.05 10.47 -25.59
CA ALA A 398 -19.47 10.22 -25.40
C ALA A 398 -20.04 10.89 -24.14
N GLU A 399 -21.37 10.91 -24.04
CA GLU A 399 -22.12 11.42 -22.87
C GLU A 399 -21.81 10.63 -21.58
N THR A 400 -21.67 9.30 -21.69
CA THR A 400 -21.34 8.40 -20.57
C THR A 400 -20.19 7.48 -20.93
N PHE A 401 -19.51 6.90 -19.93
CA PHE A 401 -18.44 5.95 -20.19
C PHE A 401 -18.94 4.71 -20.94
N PHE A 402 -20.15 4.24 -20.61
CA PHE A 402 -20.71 3.06 -21.28
C PHE A 402 -21.08 3.33 -22.74
N ASP A 403 -21.45 4.57 -23.08
CA ASP A 403 -21.64 4.98 -24.48
C ASP A 403 -20.32 4.97 -25.23
N ALA A 404 -19.22 5.47 -24.62
CA ALA A 404 -17.88 5.38 -25.19
C ALA A 404 -17.43 3.92 -25.38
N VAL A 405 -17.72 3.01 -24.42
CA VAL A 405 -17.43 1.57 -24.56
C VAL A 405 -18.18 0.96 -25.75
N LYS A 406 -19.46 1.28 -25.93
CA LYS A 406 -20.25 0.79 -27.07
C LYS A 406 -19.72 1.33 -28.40
N GLY A 407 -19.36 2.61 -28.45
CA GLY A 407 -18.75 3.21 -29.65
C GLY A 407 -17.38 2.60 -29.96
N ALA A 408 -16.53 2.39 -28.95
CA ALA A 408 -15.22 1.76 -29.12
C ALA A 408 -15.33 0.33 -29.67
N ALA A 409 -16.35 -0.42 -29.26
CA ALA A 409 -16.64 -1.75 -29.79
C ALA A 409 -17.16 -1.75 -31.25
N ALA A 410 -17.58 -0.59 -31.77
CA ALA A 410 -18.05 -0.42 -33.14
C ALA A 410 -16.98 0.12 -34.10
N LEU A 411 -15.78 0.46 -33.59
CA LEU A 411 -14.66 0.88 -34.43
C LEU A 411 -14.08 -0.30 -35.21
N VAL A 412 -13.67 -0.05 -36.45
CA VAL A 412 -12.78 -0.93 -37.21
C VAL A 412 -11.43 -0.24 -37.35
N LEU A 413 -10.38 -0.85 -36.78
CA LEU A 413 -9.05 -0.26 -36.70
C LEU A 413 -8.03 -1.21 -37.34
N GLU A 414 -7.21 -0.68 -38.24
CA GLU A 414 -6.04 -1.37 -38.76
C GLU A 414 -4.77 -0.77 -38.15
N TRP A 415 -3.84 -1.63 -37.76
CA TRP A 415 -2.58 -1.24 -37.12
C TRP A 415 -1.40 -1.68 -37.98
N ASP A 416 -0.41 -0.79 -38.12
CA ASP A 416 0.91 -1.13 -38.67
C ASP A 416 1.79 -1.68 -37.54
N ASN A 417 2.10 -2.98 -37.66
CA ASN A 417 2.89 -3.72 -36.68
C ASN A 417 4.38 -3.83 -37.07
N THR A 418 4.83 -3.15 -38.13
CA THR A 418 6.20 -3.33 -38.69
C THR A 418 7.31 -3.05 -37.65
N GLY A 419 7.09 -2.09 -36.75
CA GLY A 419 8.02 -1.73 -35.67
C GLY A 419 7.66 -2.31 -34.30
N ALA A 420 6.65 -3.18 -34.23
CA ALA A 420 6.10 -3.63 -32.96
C ALA A 420 6.89 -4.79 -32.34
N GLU A 421 6.82 -4.93 -31.02
CA GLU A 421 7.28 -6.11 -30.32
C GLU A 421 6.37 -7.30 -30.62
N THR A 422 6.92 -8.32 -31.28
CA THR A 422 6.18 -9.54 -31.65
C THR A 422 6.61 -10.77 -30.85
N ARG A 423 7.66 -10.66 -30.01
CA ARG A 423 8.17 -11.79 -29.24
C ARG A 423 7.19 -12.20 -28.14
N GLY A 424 7.15 -13.50 -27.85
CA GLY A 424 6.43 -14.06 -26.71
C GLY A 424 7.29 -14.04 -25.43
N THR A 425 6.65 -14.24 -24.28
CA THR A 425 7.33 -14.25 -22.97
C THR A 425 8.45 -15.27 -22.88
N ASP A 426 8.27 -16.49 -23.41
CA ASP A 426 9.29 -17.54 -23.30
C ASP A 426 10.57 -17.15 -24.02
N GLN A 427 10.46 -16.50 -25.18
CA GLN A 427 11.62 -15.99 -25.92
C GLN A 427 12.32 -14.87 -25.16
N LEU A 428 11.56 -13.86 -24.70
CA LEU A 428 12.12 -12.73 -23.95
C LEU A 428 12.83 -13.20 -22.67
N ARG A 429 12.23 -14.16 -21.97
CA ARG A 429 12.79 -14.73 -20.74
C ARG A 429 14.08 -15.49 -21.01
N GLU A 430 14.14 -16.30 -22.06
CA GLU A 430 15.36 -17.03 -22.41
C GLU A 430 16.50 -16.07 -22.78
N GLU A 431 16.22 -14.99 -23.52
CA GLU A 431 17.22 -13.96 -23.84
C GLU A 431 17.77 -13.29 -22.56
N HIS A 432 16.92 -12.98 -21.58
CA HIS A 432 17.36 -12.45 -20.28
C HIS A 432 18.26 -13.44 -19.52
N LEU A 433 17.86 -14.71 -19.46
CA LEU A 433 18.61 -15.76 -18.77
C LEU A 433 19.97 -16.00 -19.44
N GLN A 434 20.03 -16.00 -20.77
CA GLN A 434 21.28 -16.14 -21.51
C GLN A 434 22.23 -14.98 -21.22
N LEU A 435 21.73 -13.73 -21.23
CA LEU A 435 22.54 -12.56 -20.89
C LEU A 435 23.03 -12.59 -19.43
N ALA A 436 22.21 -13.06 -18.50
CA ALA A 436 22.59 -13.17 -17.10
C ALA A 436 23.73 -14.17 -16.90
N ARG A 437 23.71 -15.30 -17.61
CA ARG A 437 24.75 -16.34 -17.54
C ARG A 437 26.02 -15.94 -18.28
N GLU A 438 25.88 -15.54 -19.54
CA GLU A 438 26.97 -15.52 -20.53
C GLU A 438 27.18 -14.14 -21.18
N GLY A 439 26.36 -13.14 -20.84
CA GLY A 439 26.43 -11.82 -21.47
C GLY A 439 27.79 -11.12 -21.32
N SER A 440 28.16 -10.35 -22.32
CA SER A 440 29.35 -9.49 -22.34
C SER A 440 28.97 -8.01 -22.37
N GLY A 441 29.88 -7.12 -21.97
CA GLY A 441 29.67 -5.67 -22.06
C GLY A 441 28.74 -5.09 -21.00
N ALA A 442 28.62 -5.77 -19.85
CA ALA A 442 27.88 -5.26 -18.71
C ALA A 442 28.54 -3.97 -18.18
N ALA A 443 27.70 -3.00 -17.81
CA ALA A 443 28.14 -1.76 -17.18
C ALA A 443 28.31 -1.97 -15.68
N VAL A 444 29.41 -1.48 -15.11
CA VAL A 444 29.73 -1.67 -13.68
C VAL A 444 29.06 -0.59 -12.85
N ALA A 445 28.18 -0.99 -11.94
CA ALA A 445 27.50 -0.11 -10.98
C ALA A 445 28.29 0.01 -9.66
N LYS A 446 28.97 -1.06 -9.24
CA LYS A 446 29.79 -1.12 -8.02
C LYS A 446 30.99 -2.05 -8.26
N SER A 447 32.16 -1.65 -7.75
CA SER A 447 33.37 -2.48 -7.76
C SER A 447 34.19 -2.18 -6.51
N GLU A 448 34.35 -3.18 -5.64
CA GLU A 448 35.12 -3.14 -4.40
C GLU A 448 36.04 -4.37 -4.37
N GLY A 449 37.36 -4.17 -4.30
CA GLY A 449 38.33 -5.28 -4.38
C GLY A 449 38.48 -5.89 -5.78
N ASP A 450 39.03 -7.11 -5.85
CA ASP A 450 39.25 -7.89 -7.08
C ASP A 450 38.45 -9.20 -7.04
N VAL A 451 37.18 -9.10 -7.42
CA VAL A 451 36.22 -10.22 -7.42
C VAL A 451 36.67 -11.40 -8.26
N GLU A 452 37.34 -11.18 -9.40
CA GLU A 452 37.79 -12.29 -10.25
C GLU A 452 38.94 -13.04 -9.59
N ALA A 453 39.88 -12.34 -8.98
CA ALA A 453 40.94 -12.97 -8.18
C ALA A 453 40.37 -13.72 -6.97
N ALA A 454 39.40 -13.13 -6.27
CA ALA A 454 38.74 -13.74 -5.11
C ALA A 454 37.92 -14.98 -5.49
N LEU A 455 37.18 -14.95 -6.60
CA LEU A 455 36.47 -16.12 -7.14
C LEU A 455 37.43 -17.23 -7.58
N ALA A 456 38.56 -16.88 -8.21
CA ALA A 456 39.58 -17.85 -8.61
C ALA A 456 40.28 -18.51 -7.41
N ALA A 457 40.38 -17.80 -6.29
CA ALA A 457 40.95 -18.29 -5.04
C ALA A 457 39.94 -19.01 -4.13
N ALA A 458 38.64 -18.94 -4.43
CA ALA A 458 37.60 -19.53 -3.61
C ALA A 458 37.72 -21.06 -3.55
N HIS A 459 37.50 -21.63 -2.37
CA HIS A 459 37.42 -23.08 -2.18
C HIS A 459 36.14 -23.64 -2.83
N THR A 460 35.03 -22.90 -2.70
CA THR A 460 33.73 -23.26 -3.28
C THR A 460 33.13 -22.03 -3.95
N VAL A 461 32.56 -22.19 -5.14
CA VAL A 461 31.75 -21.13 -5.77
C VAL A 461 30.29 -21.58 -5.81
N VAL A 462 29.42 -20.74 -5.26
CA VAL A 462 27.97 -20.86 -5.34
C VAL A 462 27.46 -19.95 -6.43
N GLU A 463 26.77 -20.50 -7.42
CA GLU A 463 26.13 -19.71 -8.48
C GLU A 463 24.62 -19.97 -8.50
N SER A 464 23.84 -18.90 -8.61
CA SER A 464 22.40 -18.97 -8.78
C SER A 464 21.93 -17.90 -9.76
N VAL A 465 20.91 -18.24 -10.55
CA VAL A 465 20.21 -17.30 -11.44
C VAL A 465 18.75 -17.31 -11.06
N VAL A 466 18.22 -16.14 -10.71
CA VAL A 466 16.79 -15.94 -10.45
C VAL A 466 16.16 -15.08 -11.54
N ASP A 467 14.89 -15.31 -11.85
CA ASP A 467 14.15 -14.49 -12.80
C ASP A 467 12.74 -14.14 -12.33
N VAL A 468 12.28 -12.96 -12.73
CA VAL A 468 10.99 -12.39 -12.35
C VAL A 468 10.25 -11.84 -13.57
N PRO A 469 8.92 -12.04 -13.67
CA PRO A 469 8.15 -11.71 -14.87
C PRO A 469 7.78 -10.22 -14.90
N TYR A 470 7.29 -9.72 -16.05
CA TYR A 470 6.61 -8.43 -16.07
C TYR A 470 5.45 -8.41 -15.06
N LEU A 471 5.24 -7.29 -14.37
CA LEU A 471 4.14 -7.12 -13.41
C LEU A 471 3.33 -5.87 -13.70
N ALA A 472 2.01 -5.99 -13.61
CA ALA A 472 1.12 -4.85 -13.51
C ALA A 472 0.95 -4.40 -12.05
N HIS A 473 0.78 -3.10 -11.86
CA HIS A 473 0.46 -2.47 -10.57
C HIS A 473 -0.93 -2.87 -10.11
N ALA A 474 -1.85 -2.88 -11.08
CA ALA A 474 -3.27 -3.19 -10.92
C ALA A 474 -3.95 -2.38 -9.80
N PRO A 475 -3.88 -1.03 -9.84
CA PRO A 475 -4.57 -0.18 -8.86
C PRO A 475 -6.07 -0.44 -8.90
N MET A 476 -6.79 -0.19 -7.80
CA MET A 476 -8.25 -0.44 -7.77
C MET A 476 -9.00 0.49 -8.72
N GLU A 477 -8.54 1.73 -8.83
CA GLU A 477 -8.99 2.72 -9.82
C GLU A 477 -8.15 2.60 -11.10
N PRO A 478 -8.75 2.28 -12.27
CA PRO A 478 -8.04 2.36 -13.52
C PRO A 478 -7.63 3.80 -13.83
N HIS A 479 -6.47 3.95 -14.45
CA HIS A 479 -5.88 5.22 -14.86
C HIS A 479 -6.85 6.17 -15.60
N ASN A 480 -6.81 7.44 -15.23
CA ASN A 480 -7.73 8.47 -15.69
C ASN A 480 -7.16 9.89 -15.53
N ALA A 481 -7.73 10.84 -16.27
CA ALA A 481 -7.46 12.28 -16.16
C ALA A 481 -8.66 13.07 -16.69
N ALA A 482 -8.80 14.32 -16.28
CA ALA A 482 -9.78 15.24 -16.83
C ALA A 482 -9.13 16.57 -17.20
N CYS A 483 -9.62 17.19 -18.26
CA CYS A 483 -9.08 18.45 -18.78
C CYS A 483 -10.21 19.38 -19.25
N ARG A 484 -10.05 20.69 -19.01
CA ARG A 484 -10.88 21.74 -19.60
C ARG A 484 -10.08 23.01 -19.86
N MET A 485 -10.46 23.75 -20.89
CA MET A 485 -10.05 25.15 -21.02
C MET A 485 -11.04 26.03 -20.25
N ARG A 486 -10.54 26.85 -19.33
CA ARG A 486 -11.36 27.86 -18.64
C ARG A 486 -11.57 29.09 -19.52
N GLU A 487 -12.56 29.90 -19.16
CA GLU A 487 -12.89 31.15 -19.90
C GLU A 487 -11.74 32.17 -19.90
N ASP A 488 -10.87 32.14 -18.89
CA ASP A 488 -9.68 32.99 -18.76
C ASP A 488 -8.47 32.51 -19.58
N GLY A 489 -8.63 31.41 -20.33
CA GLY A 489 -7.58 30.81 -21.16
C GLY A 489 -6.58 29.97 -20.38
N VAL A 490 -6.88 29.58 -19.13
CA VAL A 490 -6.08 28.61 -18.39
C VAL A 490 -6.58 27.19 -18.65
N LEU A 491 -5.65 26.29 -18.98
CA LEU A 491 -5.91 24.87 -19.08
C LEU A 491 -5.92 24.25 -17.68
N GLU A 492 -7.08 23.80 -17.22
CA GLU A 492 -7.22 23.08 -15.96
C GLU A 492 -7.16 21.57 -16.21
N VAL A 493 -6.21 20.90 -15.56
CA VAL A 493 -6.03 19.45 -15.56
C VAL A 493 -6.29 18.91 -14.16
N ARG A 494 -7.13 17.88 -14.06
CA ARG A 494 -7.35 17.13 -12.81
C ARG A 494 -6.92 15.69 -12.99
N ALA A 495 -6.02 15.21 -12.14
CA ALA A 495 -5.54 13.83 -12.20
C ALA A 495 -5.07 13.34 -10.83
N GLY A 496 -5.25 12.05 -10.57
CA GLY A 496 -4.51 11.36 -9.51
C GLY A 496 -3.09 11.10 -9.99
N THR A 497 -2.20 12.10 -9.91
CA THR A 497 -0.81 12.01 -10.37
C THR A 497 0.15 12.04 -9.19
N GLN A 498 1.21 11.24 -9.24
CA GLN A 498 2.29 11.30 -8.25
C GLN A 498 3.19 12.52 -8.48
N SER A 499 3.10 13.20 -9.63
CA SER A 499 3.79 14.47 -9.88
C SER A 499 2.91 15.44 -10.69
N GLY A 500 2.51 16.54 -10.05
CA GLY A 500 1.76 17.61 -10.70
C GLY A 500 2.59 18.34 -11.76
N ASP A 501 3.89 18.52 -11.51
CA ASP A 501 4.80 19.19 -12.44
C ASP A 501 5.01 18.37 -13.72
N VAL A 502 5.19 17.05 -13.62
CA VAL A 502 5.29 16.19 -14.81
C VAL A 502 3.99 16.23 -15.62
N ALA A 503 2.83 16.21 -14.96
CA ALA A 503 1.54 16.33 -15.66
C ALA A 503 1.40 17.70 -16.37
N ARG A 504 1.93 18.78 -15.77
CA ARG A 504 1.98 20.11 -16.38
C ARG A 504 2.90 20.14 -17.59
N MET A 505 4.10 19.59 -17.47
CA MET A 505 5.04 19.47 -18.59
C MET A 505 4.42 18.72 -19.76
N VAL A 506 3.75 17.60 -19.50
CA VAL A 506 3.01 16.84 -20.53
C VAL A 506 1.93 17.70 -21.19
N ALA A 507 1.14 18.45 -20.41
CA ALA A 507 0.13 19.33 -20.95
C ALA A 507 0.73 20.50 -21.76
N ALA A 508 1.85 21.06 -21.34
CA ALA A 508 2.59 22.10 -22.04
C ALA A 508 3.14 21.57 -23.37
N ASP A 509 3.76 20.40 -23.36
CA ASP A 509 4.32 19.76 -24.56
C ASP A 509 3.24 19.48 -25.62
N VAL A 510 2.05 19.03 -25.19
CA VAL A 510 0.91 18.78 -26.10
C VAL A 510 0.32 20.08 -26.65
N THR A 511 0.15 21.11 -25.81
CA THR A 511 -0.61 22.31 -26.20
C THR A 511 0.24 23.47 -26.71
N GLY A 512 1.52 23.49 -26.37
CA GLY A 512 2.40 24.65 -26.54
C GLY A 512 2.08 25.84 -25.62
N LEU A 513 1.21 25.66 -24.61
CA LEU A 513 0.91 26.70 -23.64
C LEU A 513 2.07 26.89 -22.65
N PRO A 514 2.33 28.11 -22.19
CA PRO A 514 3.30 28.34 -21.12
C PRO A 514 2.78 27.80 -19.77
N ASP A 515 3.70 27.45 -18.86
CA ASP A 515 3.38 26.82 -17.57
C ASP A 515 2.41 27.62 -16.69
N ASP A 516 2.41 28.95 -16.80
CA ASP A 516 1.50 29.86 -16.07
C ASP A 516 0.07 29.87 -16.65
N ARG A 517 -0.15 29.21 -17.78
CA ARG A 517 -1.46 28.96 -18.41
C ARG A 517 -1.94 27.52 -18.24
N ILE A 518 -1.27 26.74 -17.39
CA ILE A 518 -1.66 25.36 -17.08
C ILE A 518 -1.72 25.18 -15.58
N GLU A 519 -2.88 24.77 -15.08
CA GLU A 519 -3.10 24.45 -13.69
C GLU A 519 -3.36 22.94 -13.55
N VAL A 520 -2.57 22.28 -12.70
CA VAL A 520 -2.74 20.85 -12.40
C VAL A 520 -3.22 20.70 -10.96
N GLN A 521 -4.45 20.22 -10.81
CA GLN A 521 -5.00 19.85 -9.51
C GLN A 521 -4.82 18.35 -9.29
N THR A 522 -4.03 18.00 -8.28
CA THR A 522 -3.80 16.60 -7.91
C THR A 522 -4.98 16.09 -7.08
N ALA A 523 -5.78 15.20 -7.66
CA ALA A 523 -6.91 14.56 -6.99
C ALA A 523 -6.45 13.30 -6.22
N LEU A 524 -7.30 12.77 -5.33
CA LEU A 524 -7.06 11.46 -4.72
C LEU A 524 -6.94 10.37 -5.82
N ALA A 525 -6.19 9.32 -5.51
CA ALA A 525 -6.04 8.16 -6.40
C ALA A 525 -6.40 6.85 -5.69
N GLY A 526 -7.11 5.96 -6.40
CA GLY A 526 -7.44 4.60 -5.94
C GLY A 526 -6.28 3.61 -6.04
N GLY A 527 -5.10 4.06 -5.60
CA GLY A 527 -3.81 3.38 -5.73
C GLY A 527 -2.98 3.88 -6.93
N GLY A 528 -1.67 3.89 -6.76
CA GLY A 528 -0.70 4.19 -7.82
C GLY A 528 0.42 3.16 -7.88
N PHE A 529 1.04 2.85 -6.73
CA PHE A 529 2.09 1.83 -6.61
C PHE A 529 3.30 2.07 -7.55
N GLY A 530 3.52 3.32 -8.00
CA GLY A 530 4.55 3.72 -8.96
C GLY A 530 4.03 4.01 -10.37
N LEU A 531 2.83 3.55 -10.73
CA LEU A 531 2.28 3.73 -12.09
C LEU A 531 1.99 5.20 -12.44
N ARG A 532 1.63 6.01 -11.42
CA ARG A 532 1.18 7.40 -11.59
C ARG A 532 2.34 8.41 -11.57
N LEU A 533 3.59 7.95 -11.70
CA LEU A 533 4.80 8.78 -11.62
C LEU A 533 5.38 9.16 -13.00
N GLY A 534 5.19 8.29 -14.00
CA GLY A 534 5.79 8.43 -15.33
C GLY A 534 5.11 9.48 -16.21
N ALA A 535 5.78 9.81 -17.32
CA ALA A 535 5.28 10.72 -18.35
C ALA A 535 4.50 9.98 -19.47
N ALA A 536 4.18 10.72 -20.53
CA ALA A 536 3.44 10.26 -21.69
C ALA A 536 4.05 9.01 -22.37
N PRO A 537 3.22 8.15 -23.00
CA PRO A 537 1.77 8.25 -23.07
C PRO A 537 1.11 7.96 -21.71
N SER A 538 0.19 8.82 -21.30
CA SER A 538 -0.56 8.71 -20.05
C SER A 538 -1.98 9.27 -20.23
N PRO A 539 -2.93 8.98 -19.33
CA PRO A 539 -4.26 9.58 -19.40
C PRO A 539 -4.25 11.11 -19.43
N VAL A 540 -3.21 11.76 -18.87
CA VAL A 540 -3.06 13.23 -18.93
C VAL A 540 -2.82 13.69 -20.37
N SER A 541 -1.86 13.08 -21.09
CA SER A 541 -1.64 13.44 -22.49
C SER A 541 -2.89 13.17 -23.33
N GLU A 542 -3.54 12.02 -23.12
CA GLU A 542 -4.79 11.67 -23.82
C GLU A 542 -5.90 12.70 -23.57
N ALA A 543 -6.15 13.08 -22.31
CA ALA A 543 -7.20 14.03 -21.99
C ALA A 543 -6.94 15.39 -22.63
N VAL A 544 -5.68 15.85 -22.66
CA VAL A 544 -5.31 17.12 -23.27
C VAL A 544 -5.40 17.06 -24.79
N GLU A 545 -4.88 16.01 -25.44
CA GLU A 545 -4.96 15.81 -26.88
C GLU A 545 -6.41 15.71 -27.37
N ILE A 546 -7.26 14.95 -26.68
CA ILE A 546 -8.68 14.80 -27.03
C ILE A 546 -9.40 16.13 -26.88
N THR A 547 -9.18 16.85 -25.77
CA THR A 547 -9.83 18.15 -25.55
C THR A 547 -9.39 19.17 -26.62
N GLN A 548 -8.10 19.17 -26.99
CA GLN A 548 -7.56 20.02 -28.06
C GLN A 548 -8.14 19.64 -29.43
N ALA A 549 -8.26 18.35 -29.75
CA ALA A 549 -8.85 17.87 -31.00
C ALA A 549 -10.32 18.29 -31.16
N LEU A 550 -11.06 18.38 -30.04
CA LEU A 550 -12.43 18.92 -30.00
C LEU A 550 -12.50 20.46 -30.03
N GLY A 551 -11.36 21.14 -30.15
CA GLY A 551 -11.26 22.60 -30.13
C GLY A 551 -11.61 23.20 -28.78
N PHE A 552 -11.40 22.47 -27.68
CA PHE A 552 -11.70 22.88 -26.30
C PHE A 552 -13.17 23.25 -26.04
N LYS A 553 -14.11 22.78 -26.88
CA LYS A 553 -15.54 23.10 -26.75
C LYS A 553 -16.22 22.44 -25.55
N HIS A 554 -15.66 21.31 -25.10
CA HIS A 554 -16.20 20.52 -24.00
C HIS A 554 -15.08 20.16 -23.04
N PRO A 555 -15.34 20.18 -21.72
CA PRO A 555 -14.49 19.46 -20.77
C PRO A 555 -14.49 17.97 -21.10
N VAL A 556 -13.33 17.31 -21.01
CA VAL A 556 -13.21 15.88 -21.28
C VAL A 556 -12.60 15.17 -20.08
N LYS A 557 -13.22 14.05 -19.70
CA LYS A 557 -12.71 13.09 -18.71
C LYS A 557 -12.35 11.79 -19.41
N VAL A 558 -11.06 11.47 -19.48
CA VAL A 558 -10.57 10.18 -19.98
C VAL A 558 -10.61 9.17 -18.84
N GLN A 559 -11.22 8.01 -19.11
CA GLN A 559 -11.21 6.87 -18.21
C GLN A 559 -10.69 5.65 -18.95
N SER A 560 -9.60 5.06 -18.49
CA SER A 560 -9.17 3.77 -19.04
C SER A 560 -10.17 2.68 -18.65
N SER A 561 -10.51 1.79 -19.58
CA SER A 561 -11.07 0.50 -19.17
C SER A 561 -9.99 -0.33 -18.47
N ARG A 562 -10.37 -1.32 -17.66
CA ARG A 562 -9.38 -2.22 -17.04
C ARG A 562 -8.56 -2.98 -18.10
N THR A 563 -9.23 -3.36 -19.18
CA THR A 563 -8.60 -4.03 -20.32
C THR A 563 -7.58 -3.14 -21.01
N GLU A 564 -7.94 -1.90 -21.30
CA GLU A 564 -7.03 -0.96 -21.95
C GLU A 564 -5.84 -0.61 -21.05
N GLU A 565 -6.02 -0.44 -19.74
CA GLU A 565 -4.88 -0.20 -18.83
C GLU A 565 -3.87 -1.35 -18.84
N PHE A 566 -4.32 -2.61 -18.84
CA PHE A 566 -3.42 -3.75 -18.92
C PHE A 566 -2.78 -3.89 -20.31
N LYS A 567 -3.52 -3.56 -21.36
CA LYS A 567 -3.06 -3.67 -22.75
C LYS A 567 -2.06 -2.57 -23.12
N SER A 568 -2.31 -1.32 -22.72
CA SER A 568 -1.41 -0.18 -22.95
C SER A 568 -0.11 -0.29 -22.15
N GLY A 569 -0.13 -1.04 -21.05
CA GLY A 569 1.06 -1.43 -20.31
C GLY A 569 1.58 -0.36 -19.36
N GLN A 570 2.91 -0.22 -19.27
CA GLN A 570 3.70 0.34 -18.17
C GLN A 570 3.91 -0.65 -17.01
N PHE A 571 4.70 -1.69 -17.28
CA PHE A 571 4.96 -2.77 -16.33
C PHE A 571 6.19 -2.52 -15.46
N ARG A 572 6.25 -3.20 -14.31
CA ARG A 572 7.56 -3.53 -13.73
C ARG A 572 8.31 -4.40 -14.75
N PRO A 573 9.58 -4.10 -15.09
CA PRO A 573 10.30 -4.88 -16.09
C PRO A 573 10.49 -6.34 -15.66
N MET A 574 10.47 -7.24 -16.63
CA MET A 574 11.08 -8.56 -16.49
C MET A 574 12.57 -8.38 -16.13
N ALA A 575 13.09 -9.26 -15.29
CA ALA A 575 14.51 -9.25 -14.95
C ALA A 575 15.05 -10.66 -14.73
N ALA A 576 16.33 -10.86 -15.05
CA ALA A 576 17.11 -12.01 -14.61
C ALA A 576 18.34 -11.51 -13.84
N VAL A 577 18.64 -12.15 -12.72
CA VAL A 577 19.74 -11.78 -11.84
C VAL A 577 20.62 -13.00 -11.60
N ARG A 578 21.91 -12.91 -11.93
CA ARG A 578 22.92 -13.91 -11.58
C ARG A 578 23.72 -13.42 -10.37
N VAL A 579 23.93 -14.30 -9.41
CA VAL A 579 24.89 -14.10 -8.33
C VAL A 579 25.88 -15.26 -8.33
N ARG A 580 27.19 -14.94 -8.26
CA ARG A 580 28.27 -15.88 -7.95
C ARG A 580 28.92 -15.47 -6.64
N ALA A 581 28.91 -16.35 -5.64
CA ALA A 581 29.51 -16.14 -4.34
C ALA A 581 30.69 -17.11 -4.15
N GLY A 582 31.88 -16.56 -3.92
CA GLY A 582 33.08 -17.32 -3.57
C GLY A 582 33.17 -17.53 -2.06
N LEU A 583 33.35 -18.78 -1.64
CA LEU A 583 33.54 -19.17 -0.24
C LEU A 583 34.98 -19.65 -0.03
N ASP A 584 35.61 -19.21 1.06
CA ASP A 584 36.88 -19.79 1.49
C ASP A 584 36.70 -21.16 2.19
N ALA A 585 37.81 -21.77 2.63
CA ALA A 585 37.78 -23.08 3.29
C ALA A 585 37.05 -23.08 4.66
N THR A 586 36.79 -21.91 5.24
CA THR A 586 36.00 -21.74 6.48
C THR A 586 34.52 -21.52 6.22
N GLY A 587 34.14 -21.31 4.95
CA GLY A 587 32.77 -20.97 4.55
C GLY A 587 32.48 -19.46 4.56
N ALA A 588 33.50 -18.60 4.75
CA ALA A 588 33.31 -17.15 4.69
C ALA A 588 33.15 -16.68 3.22
N ILE A 589 32.24 -15.72 2.99
CA ILE A 589 31.98 -15.15 1.65
C ILE A 589 33.08 -14.14 1.30
N THR A 590 34.02 -14.53 0.45
CA THR A 590 35.17 -13.71 0.05
C THR A 590 34.99 -12.99 -1.27
N ALA A 591 34.04 -13.44 -2.11
CA ALA A 591 33.73 -12.80 -3.39
C ALA A 591 32.22 -12.76 -3.62
N TRP A 592 31.72 -11.66 -4.18
CA TRP A 592 30.32 -11.47 -4.54
C TRP A 592 30.19 -10.79 -5.91
N ASP A 593 29.79 -11.54 -6.92
CA ASP A 593 29.59 -11.06 -8.29
C ASP A 593 28.10 -11.09 -8.65
N HIS A 594 27.50 -9.92 -8.79
CA HIS A 594 26.07 -9.72 -9.01
C HIS A 594 25.84 -9.08 -10.38
N ARG A 595 25.09 -9.75 -11.26
CA ARG A 595 24.69 -9.24 -12.58
C ARG A 595 23.18 -9.12 -12.70
N VAL A 596 22.71 -7.93 -13.06
CA VAL A 596 21.29 -7.64 -13.33
C VAL A 596 21.08 -7.50 -14.83
N VAL A 597 20.08 -8.19 -15.39
CA VAL A 597 19.59 -8.01 -16.76
C VAL A 597 18.15 -7.52 -16.71
N ALA A 598 17.91 -6.29 -17.15
CA ALA A 598 16.58 -5.67 -17.16
C ALA A 598 16.52 -4.46 -18.10
N GLN A 599 15.31 -4.04 -18.46
CA GLN A 599 15.06 -2.70 -19.03
C GLN A 599 15.42 -1.61 -18.01
N ALA A 600 15.86 -0.44 -18.50
CA ALA A 600 16.02 0.73 -17.65
C ALA A 600 14.66 1.36 -17.36
N VAL A 601 14.23 1.35 -16.10
CA VAL A 601 13.00 2.03 -15.65
C VAL A 601 13.21 3.53 -15.59
N ALA A 602 14.44 4.00 -15.37
CA ALA A 602 14.75 5.42 -15.41
C ALA A 602 14.35 6.09 -16.73
N GLU A 603 14.32 5.37 -17.86
CA GLU A 603 13.85 5.89 -19.15
C GLU A 603 12.37 6.30 -19.13
N SER A 604 11.57 5.78 -18.18
CA SER A 604 10.17 6.18 -18.00
C SER A 604 10.00 7.51 -17.25
N LEU A 605 11.10 8.13 -16.79
CA LEU A 605 11.09 9.34 -15.96
C LEU A 605 11.64 10.54 -16.77
N PRO A 606 10.79 11.53 -17.12
CA PRO A 606 11.15 12.58 -18.08
C PRO A 606 12.27 13.52 -17.57
N VAL A 607 12.29 13.80 -16.27
CA VAL A 607 13.20 14.80 -15.67
C VAL A 607 14.42 14.14 -15.04
N THR A 608 14.20 13.12 -14.20
CA THR A 608 15.27 12.47 -13.44
C THR A 608 15.88 11.28 -14.18
N GLY A 609 15.26 10.78 -15.25
CA GLY A 609 15.66 9.55 -15.93
C GLY A 609 17.10 9.56 -16.42
N LYS A 610 17.51 10.62 -17.11
CA LYS A 610 18.88 10.77 -17.61
C LYS A 610 19.93 10.79 -16.49
N ALA A 611 19.58 11.34 -15.32
CA ALA A 611 20.50 11.37 -14.19
C ALA A 611 20.62 10.00 -13.52
N LEU A 612 19.54 9.21 -13.54
CA LEU A 612 19.46 7.87 -12.94
C LEU A 612 19.99 6.76 -13.85
N PHE A 613 20.01 6.98 -15.18
CA PHE A 613 20.58 6.08 -16.18
C PHE A 613 21.84 6.66 -16.80
N GLN A 614 23.00 6.23 -16.33
CA GLN A 614 24.30 6.73 -16.80
C GLN A 614 25.22 5.57 -17.17
N ASN A 615 25.91 5.70 -18.30
CA ASN A 615 26.93 4.75 -18.76
C ASN A 615 26.46 3.29 -18.79
N GLY A 616 25.17 3.05 -19.09
CA GLY A 616 24.57 1.70 -19.12
C GLY A 616 24.08 1.16 -17.77
N VAL A 617 24.18 1.93 -16.68
CA VAL A 617 23.66 1.57 -15.35
C VAL A 617 22.43 2.39 -15.03
N ASP A 618 21.30 1.72 -14.79
CA ASP A 618 20.11 2.32 -14.17
C ASP A 618 20.13 2.05 -12.66
N ILE A 619 20.31 3.11 -11.86
CA ILE A 619 20.32 3.03 -10.40
C ILE A 619 19.03 2.39 -9.85
N LEU A 620 17.88 2.62 -10.50
CA LEU A 620 16.60 2.05 -10.07
C LEU A 620 16.53 0.52 -10.26
N GLN A 621 17.36 -0.06 -11.13
CA GLN A 621 17.44 -1.51 -11.33
C GLN A 621 18.48 -2.19 -10.44
N VAL A 622 19.51 -1.47 -9.99
CA VAL A 622 20.59 -2.03 -9.15
C VAL A 622 20.43 -1.71 -7.65
N VAL A 623 19.43 -0.91 -7.26
CA VAL A 623 19.06 -0.71 -5.85
C VAL A 623 18.71 -2.04 -5.17
N GLY A 624 19.13 -2.21 -3.92
CA GLY A 624 19.13 -3.48 -3.19
C GLY A 624 20.33 -4.38 -3.49
N ALA A 625 21.01 -4.21 -4.63
CA ALA A 625 22.26 -4.91 -4.93
C ALA A 625 23.51 -4.11 -4.53
N ILE A 626 23.50 -2.79 -4.73
CA ILE A 626 24.65 -1.93 -4.43
C ILE A 626 24.73 -1.49 -2.96
N ASP A 627 23.58 -1.47 -2.27
CA ASP A 627 23.36 -0.88 -0.94
C ASP A 627 22.82 -1.90 0.09
N HIS A 628 23.07 -3.20 -0.12
CA HIS A 628 22.69 -4.24 0.83
C HIS A 628 23.48 -4.16 2.15
N PRO A 629 22.92 -4.67 3.27
CA PRO A 629 23.54 -4.51 4.59
C PRO A 629 24.62 -5.56 4.94
N TYR A 630 24.81 -6.59 4.10
CA TYR A 630 25.69 -7.71 4.39
C TYR A 630 27.17 -7.42 4.15
N ALA A 631 28.02 -7.91 5.06
CA ALA A 631 29.47 -7.89 4.94
C ALA A 631 29.97 -9.06 4.05
N PHE A 632 29.97 -8.85 2.73
CA PHE A 632 30.72 -9.71 1.80
C PHE A 632 32.14 -9.20 1.61
N GLY A 633 33.06 -10.07 1.16
CA GLY A 633 34.43 -9.70 0.76
C GLY A 633 34.45 -8.80 -0.50
N ASP A 634 35.25 -9.16 -1.50
CA ASP A 634 35.33 -8.38 -2.74
C ASP A 634 33.98 -8.43 -3.48
N GLN A 635 33.49 -7.29 -3.98
CA GLN A 635 32.16 -7.17 -4.58
C GLN A 635 32.17 -6.49 -5.95
N ARG A 636 31.33 -6.99 -6.85
CA ARG A 636 31.03 -6.36 -8.13
C ARG A 636 29.54 -6.45 -8.39
N VAL A 637 28.94 -5.31 -8.74
CA VAL A 637 27.57 -5.23 -9.25
C VAL A 637 27.63 -4.67 -10.67
N GLU A 638 27.06 -5.39 -11.61
CA GLU A 638 27.02 -5.02 -13.02
C GLU A 638 25.60 -5.13 -13.57
N MET A 639 25.30 -4.34 -14.61
CA MET A 639 24.01 -4.32 -15.29
C MET A 639 24.19 -4.50 -16.80
N ILE A 640 23.33 -5.32 -17.38
CA ILE A 640 23.08 -5.37 -18.82
C ILE A 640 21.70 -4.78 -19.08
N HIS A 641 21.67 -3.64 -19.75
CA HIS A 641 20.41 -3.02 -20.19
C HIS A 641 19.79 -3.84 -21.34
N PHE A 642 18.51 -4.17 -21.20
CA PHE A 642 17.74 -4.94 -22.18
C PHE A 642 16.69 -4.04 -22.86
N PRO A 643 16.95 -3.43 -24.03
CA PRO A 643 15.98 -2.57 -24.70
C PRO A 643 14.89 -3.38 -25.42
N THR A 644 13.64 -2.94 -25.30
CA THR A 644 12.46 -3.48 -26.02
C THR A 644 11.39 -2.37 -26.12
N ALA A 645 10.44 -2.52 -27.05
CA ALA A 645 9.31 -1.60 -27.19
C ALA A 645 8.27 -1.72 -26.07
N ILE A 646 8.33 -2.74 -25.20
CA ILE A 646 7.40 -2.93 -24.08
C ILE A 646 7.58 -1.79 -23.06
N PRO A 647 6.55 -0.96 -22.80
CA PRO A 647 6.67 0.14 -21.84
C PRO A 647 6.84 -0.35 -20.41
N VAL A 648 7.78 0.26 -19.69
CA VAL A 648 8.04 0.00 -18.27
C VAL A 648 7.82 1.24 -17.42
N ALA A 649 7.53 1.04 -16.14
CA ALA A 649 7.39 2.12 -15.17
C ALA A 649 7.89 1.67 -13.79
N THR A 650 8.11 2.64 -12.91
CA THR A 650 8.36 2.35 -11.49
C THR A 650 7.22 1.54 -10.91
N TRP A 651 7.54 0.51 -10.14
CA TRP A 651 6.58 -0.33 -9.41
C TRP A 651 7.08 -0.40 -7.96
N ARG A 652 6.17 -0.50 -6.99
CA ARG A 652 6.47 -0.44 -5.54
C ARG A 652 7.71 -1.29 -5.19
N SER A 653 8.78 -0.65 -4.76
CA SER A 653 10.09 -1.22 -4.40
C SER A 653 11.09 -1.49 -5.54
N ILE A 654 10.78 -1.05 -6.77
CA ILE A 654 11.70 -0.92 -7.91
C ILE A 654 12.61 -2.16 -8.09
N GLY A 655 13.93 -1.99 -8.17
CA GLY A 655 14.88 -3.07 -8.36
C GLY A 655 15.15 -3.92 -7.13
N MET A 656 14.78 -3.45 -5.93
CA MET A 656 15.01 -4.20 -4.69
C MET A 656 14.29 -5.55 -4.72
N VAL A 657 13.15 -5.64 -5.40
CA VAL A 657 12.35 -6.87 -5.47
C VAL A 657 13.15 -8.04 -6.05
N GLN A 658 13.80 -7.85 -7.20
CA GLN A 658 14.62 -8.92 -7.80
C GLN A 658 15.98 -9.09 -7.14
N ASN A 659 16.58 -8.00 -6.66
CA ASN A 659 17.94 -8.05 -6.12
C ASN A 659 17.96 -8.67 -4.72
N VAL A 660 16.99 -8.33 -3.86
CA VAL A 660 16.81 -8.97 -2.55
C VAL A 660 16.40 -10.43 -2.73
N LEU A 661 15.54 -10.76 -3.70
CA LEU A 661 15.25 -12.16 -4.03
C LEU A 661 16.55 -12.94 -4.36
N ALA A 662 17.42 -12.39 -5.21
CA ALA A 662 18.67 -13.04 -5.61
C ALA A 662 19.63 -13.22 -4.43
N ILE A 663 19.88 -12.15 -3.66
CA ILE A 663 20.77 -12.17 -2.50
C ILE A 663 20.27 -13.20 -1.48
N GLU A 664 19.01 -13.09 -1.05
CA GLU A 664 18.45 -13.93 0.01
C GLU A 664 18.30 -15.39 -0.40
N THR A 665 18.09 -15.67 -1.70
CA THR A 665 18.10 -17.04 -2.22
C THR A 665 19.50 -17.64 -2.13
N VAL A 666 20.53 -16.91 -2.59
CA VAL A 666 21.91 -17.40 -2.55
C VAL A 666 22.42 -17.57 -1.12
N LEU A 667 22.08 -16.66 -0.21
CA LEU A 667 22.43 -16.82 1.20
C LEU A 667 21.83 -18.11 1.80
N ASP A 668 20.58 -18.43 1.45
CA ASP A 668 19.95 -19.69 1.88
C ASP A 668 20.65 -20.92 1.28
N GLU A 669 21.01 -20.89 -0.01
CA GLU A 669 21.76 -21.98 -0.64
C GLU A 669 23.20 -22.12 -0.11
N ILE A 670 23.82 -21.03 0.37
CA ILE A 670 25.11 -21.07 1.06
C ILE A 670 24.91 -21.74 2.42
N ALA A 671 23.88 -21.35 3.18
CA ALA A 671 23.56 -21.93 4.47
C ALA A 671 23.36 -23.45 4.35
N GLU A 672 22.59 -23.91 3.35
CA GLU A 672 22.40 -25.33 3.08
C GLU A 672 23.70 -26.08 2.75
N ARG A 673 24.55 -25.50 1.90
CA ARG A 673 25.84 -26.13 1.54
C ARG A 673 26.81 -26.22 2.72
N LEU A 674 26.72 -25.28 3.66
CA LEU A 674 27.54 -25.24 4.86
C LEU A 674 26.92 -26.01 6.04
N ASP A 675 25.72 -26.59 5.88
CA ASP A 675 24.94 -27.19 6.97
C ASP A 675 24.77 -26.23 8.17
N ARG A 676 24.46 -24.96 7.85
CA ARG A 676 24.27 -23.88 8.82
C ARG A 676 22.82 -23.43 8.85
N ASP A 677 22.36 -22.98 10.01
CA ASP A 677 21.09 -22.28 10.11
C ASP A 677 21.14 -20.97 9.29
N PRO A 678 20.14 -20.71 8.42
CA PRO A 678 20.16 -19.57 7.51
C PRO A 678 19.96 -18.23 8.22
N LEU A 679 19.40 -18.21 9.43
CA LEU A 679 19.29 -17.00 10.24
C LEU A 679 20.63 -16.68 10.92
N GLU A 680 21.31 -17.69 11.46
CA GLU A 680 22.66 -17.54 12.04
C GLU A 680 23.69 -17.07 11.01
N LEU A 681 23.65 -17.58 9.78
CA LEU A 681 24.50 -17.07 8.70
C LEU A 681 24.30 -15.57 8.47
N ARG A 682 23.03 -15.11 8.45
CA ARG A 682 22.70 -13.69 8.28
C ARG A 682 23.15 -12.86 9.47
N ARG A 683 23.08 -13.38 10.70
CA ARG A 683 23.59 -12.69 11.90
C ARG A 683 25.08 -12.37 11.77
N ASP A 684 25.88 -13.36 11.39
CA ASP A 684 27.32 -13.18 11.18
C ASP A 684 27.62 -12.11 10.12
N LEU A 685 26.87 -12.12 9.03
CA LEU A 685 27.05 -11.16 7.93
C LEU A 685 26.56 -9.75 8.26
N LEU A 686 25.77 -9.56 9.33
CA LEU A 686 25.17 -8.29 9.73
C LEU A 686 25.82 -7.65 10.97
N VAL A 687 26.93 -8.21 11.49
CA VAL A 687 27.62 -7.67 12.68
C VAL A 687 28.06 -6.20 12.50
N SER A 688 28.36 -5.77 11.28
CA SER A 688 28.69 -4.37 10.94
C SER A 688 27.46 -3.49 10.68
N SER A 689 26.25 -4.04 10.72
CA SER A 689 24.98 -3.36 10.50
C SER A 689 24.05 -3.53 11.71
N PRO A 690 24.34 -2.91 12.87
CA PRO A 690 23.69 -3.21 14.14
C PRO A 690 22.17 -2.98 14.14
N ARG A 691 21.66 -1.99 13.41
CA ARG A 691 20.21 -1.76 13.26
C ARG A 691 19.53 -2.88 12.47
N THR A 692 20.14 -3.30 11.37
CA THR A 692 19.66 -4.45 10.58
C THR A 692 19.73 -5.76 11.38
N LEU A 693 20.81 -5.95 12.14
CA LEU A 693 20.95 -7.10 13.03
C LEU A 693 19.88 -7.10 14.14
N ALA A 694 19.56 -5.94 14.70
CA ALA A 694 18.52 -5.81 15.72
C ALA A 694 17.13 -6.21 15.18
N VAL A 695 16.76 -5.78 13.96
CA VAL A 695 15.48 -6.19 13.36
C VAL A 695 15.45 -7.70 13.05
N LEU A 696 16.57 -8.29 12.58
CA LEU A 696 16.66 -9.74 12.36
C LEU A 696 16.52 -10.51 13.68
N ASN A 697 17.16 -10.04 14.75
CA ASN A 697 17.08 -10.69 16.05
C ASN A 697 15.66 -10.66 16.63
N LEU A 698 14.99 -9.52 16.53
CA LEU A 698 13.59 -9.43 16.94
C LEU A 698 12.68 -10.29 16.06
N ALA A 699 12.96 -10.41 14.76
CA ALA A 699 12.20 -11.30 13.88
C ALA A 699 12.39 -12.78 14.27
N ALA A 700 13.60 -13.17 14.65
CA ALA A 700 13.90 -14.51 15.16
C ALA A 700 13.13 -14.83 16.45
N GLU A 701 13.13 -13.88 17.39
CA GLU A 701 12.38 -13.97 18.65
C GLU A 701 10.87 -14.09 18.37
N ARG A 702 10.30 -13.14 17.62
CA ARG A 702 8.86 -13.07 17.37
C ARG A 702 8.34 -14.21 16.51
N SER A 703 9.18 -14.85 15.72
CA SER A 703 8.79 -16.03 14.92
C SER A 703 9.04 -17.36 15.61
N ASP A 704 9.52 -17.36 16.86
CA ASP A 704 9.95 -18.56 17.58
C ASP A 704 10.92 -19.41 16.76
N TRP A 705 11.85 -18.77 16.03
CA TRP A 705 12.64 -19.38 14.96
C TRP A 705 13.30 -20.70 15.38
N PHE A 706 13.91 -20.72 16.57
CA PHE A 706 14.65 -21.88 17.10
C PHE A 706 13.77 -22.93 17.79
N THR A 707 12.46 -22.70 17.87
CA THR A 707 11.51 -23.69 18.35
C THR A 707 11.21 -24.69 17.22
N PRO A 708 11.41 -26.01 17.43
CA PRO A 708 11.12 -27.01 16.41
C PRO A 708 9.66 -26.96 15.93
N LEU A 709 9.49 -27.01 14.60
CA LEU A 709 8.17 -27.04 13.98
C LEU A 709 7.60 -28.46 13.88
N PRO A 710 6.26 -28.63 13.93
CA PRO A 710 5.62 -29.88 13.56
C PRO A 710 5.97 -30.32 12.13
N ALA A 711 5.93 -31.63 11.88
CA ALA A 711 6.12 -32.17 10.54
C ALA A 711 5.14 -31.55 9.52
N GLY A 712 5.64 -31.23 8.33
CA GLY A 712 4.84 -30.58 7.28
C GLY A 712 4.74 -29.06 7.39
N ARG A 713 5.53 -28.43 8.27
CA ARG A 713 5.68 -26.97 8.37
C ARG A 713 7.12 -26.54 8.16
N ALA A 714 7.30 -25.31 7.68
CA ALA A 714 8.62 -24.70 7.54
C ALA A 714 8.55 -23.18 7.70
N ARG A 715 9.71 -22.57 7.96
CA ARG A 715 9.90 -21.13 7.97
C ARG A 715 10.99 -20.73 6.99
N GLY A 716 10.86 -19.53 6.44
CA GLY A 716 11.90 -18.90 5.65
C GLY A 716 12.07 -17.44 6.06
N VAL A 717 13.31 -16.96 6.04
CA VAL A 717 13.68 -15.63 6.50
C VAL A 717 14.28 -14.81 5.35
N ALA A 718 14.01 -13.50 5.37
CA ALA A 718 14.65 -12.54 4.48
C ALA A 718 14.88 -11.20 5.19
N VAL A 719 15.92 -10.48 4.79
CA VAL A 719 16.26 -9.14 5.31
C VAL A 719 16.35 -8.14 4.16
N SER A 720 15.99 -6.90 4.42
CA SER A 720 16.18 -5.79 3.50
C SER A 720 16.44 -4.51 4.27
N SER A 721 17.31 -3.66 3.71
CA SER A 721 17.61 -2.32 4.21
C SER A 721 17.50 -1.36 3.04
N GLY A 722 16.65 -0.34 3.15
CA GLY A 722 16.43 0.63 2.09
C GLY A 722 15.52 1.76 2.55
N PHE A 723 15.55 2.90 1.84
CA PHE A 723 14.71 4.07 2.16
C PHE A 723 14.90 4.61 3.59
N GLY A 724 16.06 4.39 4.22
CA GLY A 724 16.30 4.73 5.63
C GLY A 724 15.59 3.83 6.65
N THR A 725 15.05 2.68 6.21
CA THR A 725 14.35 1.70 7.05
C THR A 725 14.98 0.32 6.94
N HIS A 726 15.19 -0.33 8.07
CA HIS A 726 15.70 -1.71 8.14
C HIS A 726 14.54 -2.67 8.39
N SER A 727 14.54 -3.85 7.77
CA SER A 727 13.46 -4.82 7.94
C SER A 727 13.92 -6.27 7.86
N ALA A 728 13.24 -7.13 8.60
CA ALA A 728 13.37 -8.58 8.52
C ALA A 728 11.97 -9.20 8.49
N LEU A 729 11.80 -10.26 7.69
CA LEU A 729 10.53 -10.93 7.50
C LEU A 729 10.72 -12.45 7.59
N VAL A 730 9.85 -13.11 8.34
CA VAL A 730 9.74 -14.57 8.40
C VAL A 730 8.37 -15.00 7.90
N VAL A 731 8.34 -15.93 6.95
CA VAL A 731 7.11 -16.60 6.49
C VAL A 731 7.06 -18.00 7.08
N GLU A 732 5.95 -18.35 7.71
CA GLU A 732 5.60 -19.73 8.09
C GLU A 732 4.58 -20.31 7.11
N ILE A 733 4.85 -21.53 6.65
CA ILE A 733 3.98 -22.27 5.74
C ILE A 733 3.73 -23.70 6.24
N SER A 734 2.64 -24.29 5.78
CA SER A 734 2.32 -25.70 5.96
C SER A 734 1.90 -26.36 4.66
N THR A 735 1.98 -27.69 4.60
CA THR A 735 1.44 -28.49 3.49
C THR A 735 0.24 -29.31 3.94
N ASP A 736 -0.77 -29.44 3.09
CA ASP A 736 -1.94 -30.29 3.33
C ASP A 736 -1.84 -31.67 2.66
N ALA A 737 -2.86 -32.51 2.91
CA ALA A 737 -2.95 -33.85 2.32
C ALA A 737 -3.08 -33.87 0.78
N ARG A 738 -3.30 -32.72 0.13
CA ARG A 738 -3.34 -32.56 -1.33
C ARG A 738 -2.05 -31.96 -1.88
N ASP A 739 -1.03 -31.85 -1.04
CA ASP A 739 0.26 -31.24 -1.36
C ASP A 739 0.12 -29.77 -1.81
N GLN A 740 -0.84 -29.06 -1.22
CA GLN A 740 -0.99 -27.61 -1.37
C GLN A 740 -0.29 -26.90 -0.22
N ILE A 741 0.46 -25.85 -0.54
CA ILE A 741 1.06 -24.96 0.45
C ILE A 741 0.03 -23.97 0.97
N HIS A 742 -0.11 -23.90 2.29
CA HIS A 742 -0.88 -22.88 3.00
C HIS A 742 0.08 -21.81 3.52
N LEU A 743 -0.33 -20.55 3.40
CA LEU A 743 0.36 -19.43 4.02
C LEU A 743 -0.22 -19.25 5.42
N ASP A 744 0.55 -19.62 6.44
CA ASP A 744 0.05 -19.66 7.81
C ASP A 744 0.24 -18.29 8.47
N ARG A 745 1.48 -17.79 8.49
CA ARG A 745 1.84 -16.58 9.25
C ARG A 745 2.99 -15.81 8.62
N ILE A 746 2.96 -14.48 8.74
CA ILE A 746 4.07 -13.58 8.44
C ILE A 746 4.42 -12.84 9.72
N VAL A 747 5.70 -12.85 10.09
CA VAL A 747 6.28 -11.95 11.09
C VAL A 747 7.14 -10.95 10.36
N LEU A 748 6.85 -9.66 10.51
CA LEU A 748 7.60 -8.58 9.88
C LEU A 748 8.04 -7.59 10.95
N VAL A 749 9.35 -7.39 11.04
CA VAL A 749 9.97 -6.38 11.90
C VAL A 749 10.52 -5.25 11.05
N ALA A 750 10.23 -4.00 11.43
CA ALA A 750 10.77 -2.82 10.78
C ALA A 750 11.32 -1.80 11.78
N ASP A 751 12.49 -1.26 11.48
CA ASP A 751 13.09 -0.10 12.16
C ASP A 751 13.11 1.09 11.18
N PRO A 752 12.08 1.96 11.20
CA PRO A 752 12.01 3.17 10.39
C PRO A 752 12.53 4.41 11.13
N GLY A 753 13.23 4.27 12.26
CA GLY A 753 13.54 5.42 13.13
C GLY A 753 12.30 5.93 13.87
N THR A 754 12.13 7.25 13.94
CA THR A 754 10.97 7.89 14.57
C THR A 754 9.68 7.55 13.82
N VAL A 755 8.69 7.00 14.52
CA VAL A 755 7.40 6.63 13.93
C VAL A 755 6.36 7.70 14.24
N VAL A 756 5.83 8.38 13.21
CA VAL A 756 4.81 9.43 13.39
C VAL A 756 3.46 8.84 13.80
N ASN A 757 2.93 7.91 12.99
CA ASN A 757 1.66 7.21 13.27
C ASN A 757 1.88 5.68 13.21
N PRO A 758 2.09 5.01 14.36
CA PRO A 758 2.42 3.59 14.40
C PRO A 758 1.40 2.67 13.72
N ASP A 759 0.10 2.86 13.94
CA ASP A 759 -0.95 2.07 13.29
C ASP A 759 -0.91 2.19 11.75
N MET A 760 -0.64 3.38 11.22
CA MET A 760 -0.57 3.59 9.77
C MET A 760 0.67 2.97 9.15
N VAL A 761 1.79 2.98 9.87
CA VAL A 761 3.01 2.25 9.49
C VAL A 761 2.72 0.75 9.43
N ARG A 762 2.02 0.20 10.43
CA ARG A 762 1.55 -1.20 10.40
C ARG A 762 0.65 -1.49 9.20
N ALA A 763 -0.34 -0.63 8.92
CA ALA A 763 -1.20 -0.75 7.75
C ALA A 763 -0.39 -0.82 6.43
N GLN A 764 0.64 0.01 6.31
CA GLN A 764 1.50 0.06 5.12
C GLN A 764 2.34 -1.20 4.95
N LEU A 765 2.83 -1.76 6.07
CA LEU A 765 3.60 -3.01 6.10
C LEU A 765 2.72 -4.24 5.82
N GLU A 766 1.53 -4.33 6.43
CA GLU A 766 0.51 -5.33 6.13
C GLU A 766 0.16 -5.33 4.63
N GLY A 767 -0.17 -4.15 4.10
CA GLY A 767 -0.51 -3.97 2.69
C GLY A 767 0.65 -4.28 1.75
N GLY A 768 1.87 -3.92 2.14
CA GLY A 768 3.09 -4.23 1.39
C GLY A 768 3.41 -5.72 1.37
N ALA A 769 3.24 -6.42 2.50
CA ALA A 769 3.43 -7.86 2.60
C ALA A 769 2.46 -8.61 1.66
N LEU A 770 1.18 -8.23 1.65
CA LEU A 770 0.18 -8.82 0.77
C LEU A 770 0.36 -8.46 -0.71
N PHE A 771 0.86 -7.26 -1.00
CA PHE A 771 1.22 -6.85 -2.35
C PHE A 771 2.41 -7.68 -2.88
N GLY A 772 3.45 -7.87 -2.07
CA GLY A 772 4.59 -8.75 -2.36
C GLY A 772 4.17 -10.20 -2.53
N LEU A 773 3.31 -10.74 -1.65
CA LEU A 773 2.79 -12.10 -1.77
C LEU A 773 1.98 -12.26 -3.06
N SER A 774 1.12 -11.31 -3.38
CA SER A 774 0.36 -11.33 -4.63
C SER A 774 1.26 -11.43 -5.87
N ALA A 775 2.38 -10.70 -5.88
CA ALA A 775 3.36 -10.77 -6.96
C ALA A 775 4.09 -12.12 -6.98
N ALA A 776 4.62 -12.56 -5.84
CA ALA A 776 5.38 -13.79 -5.71
C ALA A 776 4.56 -15.04 -6.07
N LEU A 777 3.30 -15.09 -5.66
CA LEU A 777 2.46 -16.28 -5.84
C LEU A 777 1.96 -16.44 -7.26
N SER A 778 1.46 -15.37 -7.89
CA SER A 778 0.76 -15.47 -9.18
C SER A 778 0.97 -14.31 -10.14
N GLY A 779 1.56 -13.20 -9.69
CA GLY A 779 1.76 -12.01 -10.51
C GLY A 779 2.63 -12.31 -11.72
N ARG A 780 2.06 -12.10 -12.91
CA ARG A 780 2.78 -12.13 -14.20
C ARG A 780 1.95 -11.47 -15.28
N ILE A 781 2.59 -10.68 -16.12
CA ILE A 781 2.12 -10.32 -17.44
C ILE A 781 2.91 -11.14 -18.45
N THR A 782 2.19 -11.87 -19.30
CA THR A 782 2.75 -12.70 -20.35
C THR A 782 2.30 -12.21 -21.71
N LEU A 783 3.18 -12.36 -22.70
CA LEU A 783 2.98 -12.03 -24.09
C LEU A 783 2.86 -13.30 -24.92
N LYS A 784 1.87 -13.34 -25.79
CA LYS A 784 1.73 -14.33 -26.86
C LYS A 784 1.71 -13.59 -28.19
N ASP A 785 2.71 -13.85 -29.04
CA ASP A 785 2.87 -13.15 -30.32
C ASP A 785 2.80 -11.61 -30.13
N GLY A 786 3.50 -11.10 -29.11
CA GLY A 786 3.50 -9.69 -28.70
C GLY A 786 2.26 -9.20 -27.94
N ASN A 787 1.17 -9.95 -27.89
CA ASN A 787 -0.08 -9.52 -27.25
C ASN A 787 -0.11 -9.85 -25.75
N VAL A 788 -0.53 -8.88 -24.92
CA VAL A 788 -0.79 -9.08 -23.49
C VAL A 788 -1.92 -10.08 -23.27
N VAL A 789 -1.64 -11.17 -22.56
CA VAL A 789 -2.63 -12.23 -22.25
C VAL A 789 -3.52 -11.86 -21.06
N GLN A 790 -2.96 -11.30 -19.99
CA GLN A 790 -3.72 -10.93 -18.80
C GLN A 790 -4.24 -9.51 -18.94
N GLN A 791 -5.55 -9.35 -19.13
CA GLN A 791 -6.17 -8.03 -19.37
C GLN A 791 -7.20 -7.63 -18.30
N ASN A 792 -7.41 -8.46 -17.27
CA ASN A 792 -8.28 -8.15 -16.13
C ASN A 792 -7.94 -9.08 -14.95
N PHE A 793 -8.65 -8.95 -13.82
CA PHE A 793 -8.38 -9.70 -12.58
C PHE A 793 -8.75 -11.20 -12.63
N ASP A 794 -9.41 -11.67 -13.68
CA ASP A 794 -9.57 -13.10 -13.97
C ASP A 794 -8.28 -13.72 -14.52
N GLY A 795 -7.57 -13.00 -15.39
CA GLY A 795 -6.26 -13.38 -15.92
C GLY A 795 -5.09 -13.01 -15.02
N TYR A 796 -5.20 -11.90 -14.28
CA TYR A 796 -4.19 -11.41 -13.34
C TYR A 796 -4.70 -11.50 -11.89
N PRO A 797 -4.68 -12.70 -11.28
CA PRO A 797 -5.18 -12.88 -9.93
C PRO A 797 -4.31 -12.12 -8.94
N ILE A 798 -4.97 -11.37 -8.06
CA ILE A 798 -4.33 -10.73 -6.91
C ILE A 798 -4.77 -11.39 -5.61
N MET A 799 -4.02 -11.15 -4.53
CA MET A 799 -4.33 -11.70 -3.21
C MET A 799 -5.77 -11.38 -2.79
N ARG A 800 -6.46 -12.41 -2.28
CA ARG A 800 -7.84 -12.33 -1.77
C ARG A 800 -7.86 -12.52 -0.26
N MET A 801 -8.93 -12.06 0.37
CA MET A 801 -9.11 -12.13 1.82
C MET A 801 -8.97 -13.56 2.38
N ALA A 802 -9.52 -14.55 1.67
CA ALA A 802 -9.44 -15.95 2.10
C ALA A 802 -8.00 -16.47 2.15
N GLY A 803 -7.13 -16.01 1.22
CA GLY A 803 -5.73 -16.40 1.14
C GLY A 803 -4.77 -15.59 2.01
N THR A 804 -5.29 -14.69 2.85
CA THR A 804 -4.48 -13.81 3.70
C THR A 804 -3.99 -14.59 4.93
N PRO A 805 -2.65 -14.72 5.14
CA PRO A 805 -2.09 -15.32 6.35
C PRO A 805 -2.32 -14.42 7.56
N ASP A 806 -2.05 -14.93 8.77
CA ASP A 806 -1.92 -14.07 9.93
C ASP A 806 -0.67 -13.19 9.77
N ILE A 807 -0.78 -11.88 10.00
CA ILE A 807 0.32 -10.93 9.82
C ILE A 807 0.60 -10.25 11.15
N ASP A 808 1.83 -10.38 11.61
CA ASP A 808 2.31 -9.85 12.87
C ASP A 808 3.43 -8.83 12.61
N ILE A 809 3.17 -7.57 12.93
CA ILE A 809 4.05 -6.44 12.61
C ILE A 809 4.65 -5.86 13.90
N HIS A 810 5.98 -5.80 13.95
CA HIS A 810 6.74 -5.22 15.06
C HIS A 810 7.52 -4.00 14.58
N LEU A 811 7.39 -2.88 15.28
CA LEU A 811 8.13 -1.65 14.99
C LEU A 811 9.22 -1.43 16.04
N VAL A 812 10.44 -1.17 15.61
CA VAL A 812 11.58 -0.85 16.48
C VAL A 812 11.74 0.67 16.55
N PRO A 813 11.54 1.30 17.72
CA PRO A 813 11.74 2.74 17.87
C PRO A 813 13.21 3.05 18.14
N SER A 814 14.04 3.18 17.09
CA SER A 814 15.49 3.43 17.28
C SER A 814 15.84 4.86 17.71
N GLY A 815 14.90 5.81 17.56
CA GLY A 815 15.12 7.24 17.82
C GLY A 815 15.81 8.00 16.68
N ASP A 816 16.20 7.32 15.60
CA ASP A 816 16.73 7.96 14.39
C ASP A 816 15.67 8.83 13.68
N ALA A 817 16.10 9.63 12.72
CA ALA A 817 15.18 10.33 11.82
C ALA A 817 14.25 9.34 11.10
N PRO A 818 12.99 9.73 10.80
CA PRO A 818 12.03 8.84 10.14
C PRO A 818 12.52 8.43 8.74
N GLY A 819 12.50 7.14 8.48
CA GLY A 819 12.67 6.53 7.17
C GLY A 819 11.37 6.43 6.38
N GLY A 820 11.47 6.00 5.13
CA GLY A 820 10.36 5.71 4.25
C GLY A 820 9.76 4.34 4.54
N ILE A 821 8.42 4.22 4.51
CA ILE A 821 7.70 2.97 4.81
C ILE A 821 6.99 2.34 3.60
N GLY A 822 6.73 3.15 2.57
CA GLY A 822 5.86 2.78 1.44
C GLY A 822 6.27 1.49 0.76
N GLU A 823 7.56 1.18 0.70
CA GLU A 823 8.11 0.10 -0.12
C GLU A 823 8.75 -1.04 0.69
N VAL A 824 8.88 -0.87 2.01
CA VAL A 824 9.77 -1.67 2.87
C VAL A 824 9.42 -3.16 2.93
N ALA A 825 8.13 -3.50 2.99
CA ALA A 825 7.72 -4.89 3.16
C ALA A 825 7.86 -5.75 1.90
N VAL A 826 7.81 -5.17 0.71
CA VAL A 826 7.68 -5.93 -0.55
C VAL A 826 8.92 -6.78 -0.87
N PRO A 827 10.17 -6.27 -0.76
CA PRO A 827 11.37 -7.00 -1.20
C PRO A 827 11.65 -8.29 -0.42
N THR A 828 11.22 -8.39 0.84
CA THR A 828 11.53 -9.53 1.71
C THR A 828 10.53 -10.68 1.60
N VAL A 829 9.34 -10.45 1.03
CA VAL A 829 8.27 -11.46 0.99
C VAL A 829 8.60 -12.64 0.09
N ALA A 830 8.98 -12.37 -1.16
CA ALA A 830 9.27 -13.41 -2.13
C ALA A 830 10.43 -14.33 -1.68
N PRO A 831 11.60 -13.81 -1.26
CA PRO A 831 12.69 -14.65 -0.79
C PRO A 831 12.33 -15.47 0.46
N ALA A 832 11.68 -14.86 1.46
CA ALA A 832 11.27 -15.61 2.65
C ALA A 832 10.30 -16.75 2.30
N LEU A 833 9.37 -16.52 1.37
CA LEU A 833 8.45 -17.57 0.91
C LEU A 833 9.17 -18.70 0.16
N VAL A 834 10.03 -18.40 -0.82
CA VAL A 834 10.72 -19.46 -1.58
C VAL A 834 11.71 -20.23 -0.70
N ASN A 835 12.31 -19.58 0.29
CA ASN A 835 13.18 -20.23 1.27
C ASN A 835 12.39 -21.15 2.21
N ALA A 836 11.19 -20.74 2.64
CA ALA A 836 10.30 -21.60 3.41
C ALA A 836 9.87 -22.84 2.60
N ILE A 837 9.53 -22.67 1.32
CA ILE A 837 9.14 -23.78 0.44
C ILE A 837 10.31 -24.74 0.23
N ALA A 838 11.51 -24.22 0.01
CA ALA A 838 12.69 -25.05 -0.18
C ALA A 838 13.07 -25.81 1.09
N SER A 839 12.97 -25.19 2.28
CA SER A 839 13.14 -25.87 3.57
C SER A 839 12.12 -27.01 3.75
N LEU A 840 10.87 -26.82 3.29
CA LEU A 840 9.81 -27.82 3.41
C LEU A 840 9.96 -28.98 2.40
N ARG A 841 10.39 -28.69 1.16
CA ARG A 841 10.33 -29.63 0.02
C ARG A 841 11.68 -30.10 -0.51
N GLY A 842 12.77 -29.43 -0.13
CA GLY A 842 14.10 -29.63 -0.70
C GLY A 842 14.29 -29.10 -2.12
N GLU A 843 13.27 -28.45 -2.72
CA GLU A 843 13.36 -27.86 -4.06
C GLU A 843 13.37 -26.33 -3.99
N ARG A 844 14.38 -25.72 -4.63
CA ARG A 844 14.57 -24.26 -4.66
C ARG A 844 13.87 -23.65 -5.87
N ILE A 845 12.90 -22.76 -5.62
CA ILE A 845 12.24 -21.97 -6.66
C ILE A 845 13.09 -20.74 -6.97
N ARG A 846 13.57 -20.63 -8.21
CA ARG A 846 14.37 -19.48 -8.70
C ARG A 846 13.65 -18.63 -9.74
N SER A 847 12.52 -19.09 -10.26
CA SER A 847 11.70 -18.36 -11.22
C SER A 847 10.34 -18.08 -10.61
N LEU A 848 9.94 -16.81 -10.61
CA LEU A 848 8.61 -16.41 -10.17
C LEU A 848 7.63 -16.36 -11.35
N PRO A 849 6.32 -16.61 -11.13
CA PRO A 849 5.68 -16.78 -9.82
C PRO A 849 5.64 -18.24 -9.33
N VAL A 850 5.58 -18.42 -8.01
CA VAL A 850 5.58 -19.72 -7.30
C VAL A 850 4.48 -20.67 -7.80
N SER A 851 3.31 -20.15 -8.16
CA SER A 851 2.17 -20.98 -8.64
C SER A 851 2.43 -21.73 -9.95
N THR A 852 3.52 -21.44 -10.66
CA THR A 852 3.90 -22.18 -11.88
C THR A 852 4.50 -23.55 -11.58
N SER A 853 5.12 -23.72 -10.40
CA SER A 853 5.77 -24.97 -9.98
C SER A 853 5.13 -25.58 -8.73
N THR A 854 4.49 -24.77 -7.89
CA THR A 854 3.95 -25.19 -6.59
C THR A 854 2.47 -24.89 -6.46
N LYS A 855 1.69 -25.86 -5.98
CA LYS A 855 0.27 -25.65 -5.69
C LYS A 855 0.12 -24.84 -4.41
N ILE A 856 -0.54 -23.70 -4.51
CA ILE A 856 -0.87 -22.83 -3.38
C ILE A 856 -2.34 -23.01 -3.04
N SER A 857 -2.65 -23.11 -1.75
CA SER A 857 -4.03 -23.12 -1.27
C SER A 857 -4.71 -21.76 -1.52
N PRO A 858 -5.97 -21.71 -1.95
CA PRO A 858 -6.72 -20.46 -2.07
C PRO A 858 -7.14 -19.88 -0.70
N THR A 859 -6.99 -20.67 0.37
CA THR A 859 -7.18 -20.22 1.75
C THR A 859 -5.83 -20.10 2.45
N GLY A 860 -5.74 -19.19 3.42
CA GLY A 860 -4.64 -19.18 4.38
C GLY A 860 -4.65 -20.45 5.22
N GLY A 861 -3.60 -20.60 6.02
CA GLY A 861 -3.44 -21.68 6.97
C GLY A 861 -4.46 -21.72 8.10
N ILE A 862 -4.29 -22.71 8.99
CA ILE A 862 -5.02 -22.75 10.26
C ILE A 862 -4.63 -21.50 11.07
N ARG A 863 -5.55 -20.55 11.17
CA ARG A 863 -5.39 -19.37 12.03
C ARG A 863 -5.40 -19.79 13.47
N THR A 864 -4.22 -19.91 14.06
CA THR A 864 -4.09 -19.97 15.51
C THR A 864 -4.25 -18.55 16.02
N ARG A 865 -5.43 -18.19 16.56
CA ARG A 865 -5.59 -16.95 17.34
C ARG A 865 -4.56 -16.97 18.47
N ILE A 866 -3.40 -16.38 18.25
CA ILE A 866 -2.62 -15.81 19.35
C ILE A 866 -3.30 -14.48 19.60
N ALA A 867 -4.07 -14.38 20.69
CA ALA A 867 -4.62 -13.12 21.12
C ALA A 867 -3.45 -12.18 21.45
N HIS A 868 -3.04 -11.36 20.48
CA HIS A 868 -2.12 -10.26 20.73
C HIS A 868 -2.97 -9.03 21.00
N ASP A 869 -3.00 -8.62 22.27
CA ASP A 869 -3.48 -7.31 22.66
C ASP A 869 -2.41 -6.27 22.27
N PRO A 870 -2.65 -5.43 21.25
CA PRO A 870 -1.68 -4.43 20.81
C PRO A 870 -1.46 -3.31 21.86
N SER A 871 -2.23 -3.29 22.95
CA SER A 871 -2.08 -2.31 24.05
C SER A 871 -1.20 -2.81 25.21
N ALA A 872 -0.79 -4.08 25.20
CA ALA A 872 0.08 -4.61 26.24
C ALA A 872 1.49 -4.02 26.10
N ARG A 873 1.87 -3.12 27.02
CA ARG A 873 3.28 -2.76 27.23
C ARG A 873 4.08 -4.03 27.47
N PRO A 874 5.34 -4.15 27.01
CA PRO A 874 6.20 -5.23 27.46
C PRO A 874 6.20 -5.19 28.99
N ALA A 875 5.79 -6.29 29.60
CA ALA A 875 5.89 -6.43 31.04
C ALA A 875 7.35 -6.13 31.44
N PRO A 876 7.59 -5.36 32.52
CA PRO A 876 8.91 -5.30 33.11
C PRO A 876 9.38 -6.74 33.31
N GLN A 877 10.62 -7.01 32.93
CA GLN A 877 11.27 -8.30 33.10
C GLN A 877 11.27 -8.61 34.61
N GLU A 878 10.26 -9.32 35.10
CA GLU A 878 10.19 -9.77 36.48
C GLU A 878 11.13 -10.97 36.64
N ASN A 879 11.94 -10.91 37.69
CA ASN A 879 12.89 -11.92 38.06
C ASN A 879 12.23 -13.31 38.14
N PRO A 880 12.95 -14.39 37.77
CA PRO A 880 12.40 -15.73 37.76
C PRO A 880 11.99 -16.13 39.18
N ILE A 881 10.70 -16.41 39.40
CA ILE A 881 10.25 -17.11 40.59
C ILE A 881 10.70 -18.57 40.49
N THR A 882 11.27 -19.04 41.58
CA THR A 882 11.87 -20.35 41.77
C THR A 882 10.85 -21.50 41.72
N ALA A 883 11.04 -22.38 40.74
CA ALA A 883 10.79 -23.83 40.69
C ALA A 883 9.57 -24.39 41.45
N VAL A 884 8.49 -24.69 40.72
CA VAL A 884 7.51 -25.72 41.10
C VAL A 884 8.04 -27.07 40.62
N ASP A 885 8.19 -28.03 41.52
CA ASP A 885 8.59 -29.40 41.15
C ASP A 885 7.35 -30.21 40.75
N ILE A 886 7.34 -30.70 39.51
CA ILE A 886 6.32 -31.63 39.00
C ILE A 886 6.95 -33.00 38.84
N VAL A 887 6.43 -33.97 39.60
CA VAL A 887 6.95 -35.35 39.58
C VAL A 887 5.89 -36.29 38.98
N PRO A 888 6.22 -37.07 37.93
CA PRO A 888 5.34 -38.11 37.42
C PRO A 888 5.11 -39.19 38.49
N THR A 889 3.87 -39.57 38.71
CA THR A 889 3.54 -40.74 39.55
C THR A 889 3.44 -41.98 38.67
N GLN A 890 3.79 -43.15 39.22
CA GLN A 890 3.97 -44.39 38.44
C GLN A 890 2.77 -44.80 37.58
N ASP A 891 1.53 -44.41 37.95
CA ASP A 891 0.30 -44.84 37.25
C ASP A 891 -0.85 -43.78 37.29
N GLY A 892 -0.56 -42.49 37.52
CA GLY A 892 -1.59 -41.48 37.83
C GLY A 892 -1.17 -40.03 37.54
N PRO A 893 -1.98 -39.03 37.99
CA PRO A 893 -1.71 -37.61 37.74
C PRO A 893 -0.34 -37.17 38.29
N TYR A 894 0.22 -36.12 37.70
CA TYR A 894 1.49 -35.54 38.16
C TYR A 894 1.27 -34.87 39.51
N LYS A 895 2.19 -35.06 40.45
CA LYS A 895 2.12 -34.39 41.76
C LYS A 895 2.91 -33.08 41.68
N CYS A 896 2.28 -31.98 42.07
CA CYS A 896 2.94 -30.69 42.21
C CYS A 896 3.33 -30.46 43.68
N SER A 897 4.56 -30.03 43.93
CA SER A 897 5.00 -29.61 45.26
C SER A 897 5.65 -28.22 45.23
N GLY A 898 5.16 -27.32 46.06
CA GLY A 898 5.54 -25.90 46.15
C GLY A 898 4.38 -25.05 46.66
N PRO A 899 4.57 -23.73 46.90
CA PRO A 899 3.45 -22.83 47.14
C PRO A 899 2.63 -22.69 45.85
N ILE A 900 1.42 -23.25 45.83
CA ILE A 900 0.54 -23.26 44.66
C ILE A 900 -0.69 -22.42 44.96
N THR A 901 -1.00 -21.47 44.09
CA THR A 901 -2.25 -20.70 44.10
C THR A 901 -3.11 -21.15 42.91
N ILE A 902 -4.37 -21.51 43.15
CA ILE A 902 -5.30 -21.97 42.11
C ILE A 902 -6.36 -20.89 41.86
N HIS A 903 -6.64 -20.60 40.60
CA HIS A 903 -7.73 -19.71 40.20
C HIS A 903 -8.85 -20.47 39.48
N ASP A 904 -10.11 -20.05 39.66
CA ASP A 904 -11.24 -20.56 38.90
C ASP A 904 -11.30 -19.96 37.48
N HIS A 905 -12.28 -20.38 36.67
CA HIS A 905 -12.48 -19.90 35.30
C HIS A 905 -12.70 -18.38 35.19
N ASP A 906 -13.15 -17.74 36.28
CA ASP A 906 -13.37 -16.29 36.37
C ASP A 906 -12.16 -15.54 36.95
N GLY A 907 -11.04 -16.23 37.20
CA GLY A 907 -9.80 -15.65 37.74
C GLY A 907 -9.80 -15.44 39.25
N ARG A 908 -10.78 -15.98 40.00
CA ARG A 908 -10.81 -15.85 41.48
C ARG A 908 -9.95 -16.93 42.11
N GLU A 909 -9.17 -16.55 43.11
CA GLU A 909 -8.36 -17.49 43.90
C GLU A 909 -9.26 -18.47 44.67
N VAL A 910 -8.91 -19.75 44.62
CA VAL A 910 -9.64 -20.86 45.24
C VAL A 910 -8.78 -21.44 46.36
N ASP A 911 -9.34 -21.49 47.57
CA ASP A 911 -8.71 -22.17 48.70
C ASP A 911 -8.55 -23.66 48.39
N VAL A 912 -7.30 -24.10 48.27
CA VAL A 912 -6.97 -25.52 48.10
C VAL A 912 -6.88 -26.14 49.49
N PRO A 913 -7.62 -27.23 49.79
CA PRO A 913 -7.50 -27.92 51.06
C PRO A 913 -6.06 -28.41 51.28
N ASP A 914 -5.58 -28.40 52.54
CA ASP A 914 -4.27 -28.96 52.92
C ASP A 914 -4.11 -30.40 52.39
N GLY A 915 -3.38 -30.55 51.29
CA GLY A 915 -3.27 -31.79 50.55
C GLY A 915 -2.41 -31.64 49.29
N ASP A 916 -1.98 -32.77 48.76
CA ASP A 916 -1.18 -32.81 47.53
C ASP A 916 -2.02 -32.40 46.31
N VAL A 917 -1.51 -31.47 45.49
CA VAL A 917 -2.14 -31.06 44.22
C VAL A 917 -1.71 -32.00 43.09
N TYR A 918 -2.68 -32.52 42.35
CA TYR A 918 -2.45 -33.48 41.28
C TYR A 918 -2.95 -32.96 39.92
N LEU A 919 -2.11 -32.98 38.89
CA LEU A 919 -2.43 -32.62 37.50
C LEU A 919 -2.75 -33.87 36.66
N CYS A 920 -3.99 -33.98 36.17
CA CYS A 920 -4.38 -35.04 35.24
C CYS A 920 -3.98 -34.71 33.79
N ARG A 921 -3.41 -35.68 33.07
CA ARG A 921 -3.11 -35.56 31.64
C ARG A 921 -4.40 -35.71 30.83
N CYS A 922 -4.96 -34.62 30.31
CA CYS A 922 -6.09 -34.69 29.38
C CYS A 922 -5.64 -35.38 28.07
N GLY A 923 -6.17 -36.57 27.79
CA GLY A 923 -5.99 -37.26 26.52
C GLY A 923 -5.79 -38.78 26.55
N ALA A 924 -5.74 -39.44 27.72
CA ALA A 924 -5.53 -40.89 27.76
C ALA A 924 -6.46 -41.64 28.75
N SER A 925 -7.40 -42.40 28.19
CA SER A 925 -8.14 -43.54 28.75
C SER A 925 -9.36 -43.26 29.66
N ALA A 926 -10.47 -43.93 29.28
CA ALA A 926 -11.82 -43.73 29.79
C ALA A 926 -12.19 -44.59 31.01
N ASN A 927 -11.30 -44.87 31.97
CA ASN A 927 -11.66 -45.74 33.11
C ASN A 927 -10.76 -45.59 34.36
N LYS A 928 -10.74 -44.42 35.02
CA LYS A 928 -10.22 -44.31 36.41
C LYS A 928 -11.11 -43.43 37.32
N PRO A 929 -11.24 -43.76 38.62
CA PRO A 929 -12.30 -43.26 39.52
C PRO A 929 -12.01 -41.93 40.26
N PHE A 930 -11.08 -41.10 39.78
CA PHE A 930 -10.54 -39.98 40.56
C PHE A 930 -10.82 -38.56 39.99
N CYS A 931 -11.78 -38.40 39.09
CA CYS A 931 -12.15 -37.08 38.56
C CYS A 931 -13.62 -36.81 38.86
N ASP A 932 -13.92 -35.91 39.79
CA ASP A 932 -15.29 -35.55 40.22
C ASP A 932 -15.95 -34.47 39.35
N GLY A 933 -15.32 -34.11 38.22
CA GLY A 933 -15.87 -33.18 37.24
C GLY A 933 -15.64 -31.70 37.54
N SER A 934 -14.89 -31.35 38.58
CA SER A 934 -14.44 -29.98 38.81
C SER A 934 -13.27 -29.63 37.85
N HIS A 935 -13.50 -28.71 36.91
CA HIS A 935 -12.50 -28.26 35.94
C HIS A 935 -11.80 -27.02 36.52
N ALA A 936 -10.53 -27.16 36.94
CA ALA A 936 -9.68 -26.03 37.32
C ALA A 936 -8.57 -25.85 36.28
N SER A 937 -8.35 -24.60 35.85
CA SER A 937 -7.25 -24.20 34.97
C SER A 937 -6.06 -23.76 35.81
N VAL A 938 -4.91 -24.42 35.65
CA VAL A 938 -3.65 -23.99 36.27
C VAL A 938 -2.88 -23.15 35.26
N ALA A 939 -2.67 -21.87 35.55
CA ALA A 939 -1.73 -21.04 34.81
C ALA A 939 -0.30 -21.40 35.26
N PHE A 940 0.57 -21.77 34.32
CA PHE A 940 1.97 -22.12 34.57
C PHE A 940 2.89 -21.10 33.87
N ASP A 941 3.78 -20.46 34.61
CA ASP A 941 4.82 -19.54 34.12
C ASP A 941 6.18 -20.28 34.00
N GLY A 942 6.29 -21.14 32.98
CA GLY A 942 7.61 -21.51 32.47
C GLY A 942 8.22 -22.83 32.96
N THR A 943 8.51 -23.66 31.94
CA THR A 943 9.39 -24.84 31.90
C THR A 943 9.03 -26.07 32.73
N LEU A 944 8.60 -27.12 32.02
CA LEU A 944 8.85 -28.50 32.36
C LEU A 944 9.73 -29.12 31.26
N ASN A 945 11.01 -29.33 31.57
CA ASN A 945 11.90 -30.16 30.76
C ASN A 945 11.71 -31.63 31.14
N ASN A 946 10.90 -32.35 30.36
CA ASN A 946 11.20 -33.65 29.72
C ASN A 946 9.96 -34.21 29.02
#